data_AF-A0A2E0EJS7-F1
#
_entry.id   AF-A0A2E0EJS7-F1
#
_cell.length_a   1.000
_cell.length_b   1.000
_cell.length_c   1.000
_cell.angle_alpha   90.00
_cell.angle_beta   90.00
_cell.angle_gamma   90.00
#
_symmetry.space_group_name_H-M   'P 1'
#
loop_
_entity.id
_entity.type
_entity.pdbx_description
1 polymer ?
#
loop_
_entity_poly.entity_id
_entity_poly.type
_entity_poly.pdbx_seq_one_letter_code
_entity_poly.pdbx_strand_id
1 'polypeptide(L)'
;QDIKDLMFLWGNDLNQEQIGWLAQRAAQSQSYAEAKAWTDIILTQGNDQAIMQYVTANPNALSYPGLREKYLTAMAKYSTGDEFTRGMQSWLNATNDPDALKDYADIATAYGYRDAAVNALRKIDTIVPQREPVLKDLGVLTYNQADYSESQKYLSEYFSQKQQGAMQTSPFEALFYQGQLLWREGNKQAAAPYFNAVAARGATEATSVEKQSMYYTALFHTGHIDQGKRGFYQLINAYPDNKSLLADFISALMEFKLHSEALAVANQYDPNLRQRAQQPVMGPTSYRVGNTEVVFRPVAATLVVTQTAPQQAMQGMTAEERMRLQQELRLQLLYARMELETGREQDAIDRLNAIKPYFPDDAQLIGFTANAENATGNWPRALQMLEAAQSITPNNEDIAALKRNIQRLHTTNHVRLDHEWRRMGDSDEQITTVEGVITPVPDTEMGIVVQNDEIDASNIRRGNTGEIVNQDFGRQRGELYLAHYLGNGDRLQASIFANNDAGGAGVYYGFGNQLGRTVVLGEYQAPYWDFVEAVVEDTTRDRVGAKHVARLTDRLSFSGETSLNNYNTSTEDSAASSYLLRGNLVYELQAQHPYLGVGYGFDGEYFMGKKKEFRIDPVTGGDDYYAILPHNAREIHFVSGIIAEQWDTTHAEFVGGYAYDRLGDHGPQAQATLTQEFTEHLEGQLRARYGLTTNDSDQDYTLVGGHVKVKF
;
A
#
# COMPACT_ATOMS: atom_id res chain seq x y z
N GLN A 1 9.04 49.75 47.61
CA GLN A 1 9.63 50.67 46.62
C GLN A 1 10.80 49.99 45.87
N ASP A 2 11.64 49.17 46.52
CA ASP A 2 12.93 48.69 45.98
C ASP A 2 12.93 47.81 44.71
N ILE A 3 11.93 46.95 44.46
CA ILE A 3 12.01 46.04 43.30
C ILE A 3 11.86 46.79 41.97
N LYS A 4 10.97 47.79 41.90
CA LYS A 4 10.71 48.50 40.65
C LYS A 4 11.95 49.27 40.20
N ASP A 5 12.70 49.82 41.16
CA ASP A 5 13.95 50.52 40.90
C ASP A 5 15.05 49.54 40.45
N LEU A 6 15.11 48.35 41.04
CA LEU A 6 16.03 47.29 40.61
C LEU A 6 15.70 46.79 39.19
N MET A 7 14.43 46.59 38.86
CA MET A 7 14.01 46.20 37.51
C MET A 7 14.29 47.30 36.49
N PHE A 8 14.13 48.58 36.87
CA PHE A 8 14.50 49.70 36.02
C PHE A 8 16.01 49.70 35.70
N LEU A 9 16.86 49.36 36.68
CA LEU A 9 18.31 49.25 36.49
C LEU A 9 18.72 48.02 35.66
N TRP A 10 18.04 46.89 35.84
CA TRP A 10 18.34 45.66 35.11
C TRP A 10 17.82 45.65 33.67
N GLY A 11 16.85 46.50 33.35
CA GLY A 11 16.22 46.54 32.03
C GLY A 11 15.23 45.40 31.83
N ASN A 12 14.78 45.25 30.59
CA ASN A 12 13.70 44.30 30.25
C ASN A 12 14.18 42.87 29.98
N ASP A 13 15.49 42.64 29.90
CA ASP A 13 16.08 41.34 29.54
C ASP A 13 16.95 40.84 30.69
N LEU A 14 16.33 40.07 31.59
CA LEU A 14 17.04 39.50 32.72
C LEU A 14 17.98 38.39 32.26
N ASN A 15 19.24 38.47 32.70
CA ASN A 15 20.25 37.44 32.50
C ASN A 15 20.10 36.30 33.53
N GLN A 16 20.90 35.25 33.38
CA GLN A 16 20.85 34.06 34.24
C GLN A 16 21.05 34.37 35.73
N GLU A 17 21.98 35.27 36.08
CA GLU A 17 22.26 35.62 37.48
C GLU A 17 21.07 36.37 38.10
N GLN A 18 20.49 37.30 37.35
CA GLN A 18 19.33 38.08 37.79
C GLN A 18 18.10 37.18 37.98
N ILE A 19 17.86 36.24 37.05
CA ILE A 19 16.79 35.24 37.20
C ILE A 19 17.06 34.35 38.41
N GLY A 20 18.29 33.85 38.57
CA GLY A 20 18.67 33.02 39.73
C GLY A 20 18.45 33.75 41.06
N TRP A 21 18.76 35.05 41.12
CA TRP A 21 18.50 35.87 42.31
C TRP A 21 16.99 36.03 42.58
N LEU A 22 16.19 36.36 41.56
CA LEU A 22 14.74 36.50 41.70
C LEU A 22 14.07 35.18 42.10
N ALA A 23 14.56 34.08 41.54
CA ALA A 23 14.12 32.74 41.86
C ALA A 23 14.42 32.35 43.32
N GLN A 24 15.62 32.68 43.80
CA GLN A 24 15.97 32.46 45.20
C GLN A 24 15.02 33.25 46.12
N ARG A 25 14.67 34.48 45.75
CA ARG A 25 13.65 35.27 46.47
C ARG A 25 12.27 34.60 46.44
N ALA A 26 11.86 34.07 45.29
CA ALA A 26 10.61 33.31 45.16
C ALA A 26 10.60 32.08 46.08
N ALA A 27 11.69 31.32 46.13
CA ALA A 27 11.81 30.11 46.96
C ALA A 27 11.87 30.41 48.47
N GLN A 28 12.42 31.56 48.86
CA GLN A 28 12.50 32.02 50.26
C GLN A 28 11.25 32.77 50.73
N SER A 29 10.30 33.03 49.83
CA SER A 29 9.08 33.77 50.15
C SER A 29 8.23 32.99 51.16
N GLN A 30 7.68 33.69 52.15
CA GLN A 30 6.89 33.05 53.21
C GLN A 30 5.43 32.80 52.80
N SER A 31 5.01 33.38 51.68
CA SER A 31 3.65 33.23 51.14
C SER A 31 3.67 32.89 49.65
N TYR A 32 2.66 32.16 49.21
CA TYR A 32 2.45 31.86 47.79
C TYR A 32 2.29 33.14 46.94
N ALA A 33 1.60 34.16 47.47
CA ALA A 33 1.40 35.42 46.75
C ALA A 33 2.71 36.17 46.51
N GLU A 34 3.61 36.17 47.49
CA GLU A 34 4.94 36.77 47.36
C GLU A 34 5.80 35.96 46.38
N ALA A 35 5.85 34.63 46.53
CA ALA A 35 6.57 33.75 45.60
C ALA A 35 6.09 33.95 44.15
N LYS A 36 4.78 34.05 43.95
CA LYS A 36 4.17 34.34 42.65
C LYS A 36 4.62 35.69 42.10
N ALA A 37 4.65 36.75 42.91
CA ALA A 37 5.06 38.08 42.45
C ALA A 37 6.51 38.09 41.94
N TRP A 38 7.41 37.34 42.59
CA TRP A 38 8.79 37.16 42.11
C TRP A 38 8.84 36.37 40.80
N THR A 39 8.08 35.28 40.71
CA THR A 39 7.98 34.48 39.48
C THR A 39 7.38 35.27 38.32
N ASP A 40 6.38 36.11 38.56
CA ASP A 40 5.75 36.97 37.54
C ASP A 40 6.79 37.93 36.91
N ILE A 41 7.78 38.40 37.68
CA ILE A 41 8.87 39.23 37.17
C ILE A 41 9.76 38.41 36.22
N ILE A 42 10.17 37.20 36.63
CA ILE A 42 10.94 36.27 35.78
C ILE A 42 10.18 35.97 34.49
N LEU A 43 8.87 35.78 34.58
CA LEU A 43 8.01 35.52 33.43
C LEU A 43 7.90 36.69 32.47
N THR A 44 7.84 37.91 33.00
CA THR A 44 7.64 39.10 32.16
C THR A 44 8.96 39.56 31.52
N GLN A 45 10.09 39.43 32.23
CA GLN A 45 11.36 40.04 31.83
C GLN A 45 12.49 39.03 31.57
N GLY A 46 12.32 37.75 31.88
CA GLY A 46 13.31 36.72 31.57
C GLY A 46 13.27 36.34 30.11
N ASN A 47 14.42 36.34 29.43
CA ASN A 47 14.49 35.76 28.08
C ASN A 47 14.46 34.22 28.12
N ASP A 48 14.07 33.61 27.00
CA ASP A 48 13.88 32.16 26.89
C ASP A 48 15.12 31.35 27.32
N GLN A 49 16.32 31.81 26.93
CA GLN A 49 17.58 31.12 27.24
C GLN A 49 17.90 31.15 28.75
N ALA A 50 17.72 32.30 29.39
CA ALA A 50 17.97 32.46 30.81
C ALA A 50 16.96 31.66 31.65
N ILE A 51 15.70 31.57 31.20
CA ILE A 51 14.68 30.70 31.81
C ILE A 51 15.05 29.23 31.66
N MET A 52 15.44 28.79 30.47
CA MET A 52 15.88 27.40 30.24
C MET A 52 17.05 27.01 31.14
N GLN A 53 18.07 27.87 31.24
CA GLN A 53 19.22 27.65 32.11
C GLN A 53 18.82 27.59 33.59
N TYR A 54 17.96 28.51 34.03
CA TYR A 54 17.50 28.55 35.41
C TYR A 54 16.72 27.29 35.81
N VAL A 55 15.74 26.89 35.00
CA VAL A 55 14.90 25.71 35.28
C VAL A 55 15.71 24.42 35.19
N THR A 56 16.65 24.32 34.25
CA THR A 56 17.58 23.17 34.17
C THR A 56 18.38 23.01 35.48
N ALA A 57 18.82 24.13 36.07
CA ALA A 57 19.50 24.12 37.37
C ALA A 57 18.55 23.90 38.57
N ASN A 58 17.25 24.19 38.41
CA ASN A 58 16.25 24.16 39.47
C ASN A 58 14.93 23.50 39.01
N PRO A 59 14.89 22.17 38.79
CA PRO A 59 13.72 21.50 38.20
C PRO A 59 12.41 21.66 39.01
N ASN A 60 12.52 21.85 40.33
CA ASN A 60 11.37 22.10 41.21
C ASN A 60 10.62 23.39 40.87
N ALA A 61 11.24 24.34 40.17
CA ALA A 61 10.59 25.58 39.73
C ALA A 61 9.43 25.32 38.75
N LEU A 62 9.35 24.13 38.15
CA LEU A 62 8.22 23.71 37.31
C LEU A 62 6.91 23.51 38.08
N SER A 63 6.91 23.60 39.41
CA SER A 63 5.67 23.65 40.20
C SER A 63 4.86 24.93 39.96
N TYR A 64 5.48 26.00 39.43
CA TYR A 64 4.79 27.25 39.11
C TYR A 64 4.25 27.22 37.67
N PRO A 65 2.93 27.26 37.44
CA PRO A 65 2.34 27.02 36.11
C PRO A 65 2.86 27.96 35.01
N GLY A 66 2.90 29.27 35.25
CA GLY A 66 3.38 30.20 34.23
C GLY A 66 4.85 29.98 33.85
N LEU A 67 5.71 29.64 34.84
CA LEU A 67 7.13 29.37 34.59
C LEU A 67 7.32 28.06 33.83
N ARG A 68 6.53 27.05 34.19
CA ARG A 68 6.46 25.78 33.47
C ARG A 68 6.05 26.00 32.02
N GLU A 69 4.96 26.71 31.76
CA GLU A 69 4.48 27.01 30.40
C GLU A 69 5.55 27.72 29.58
N LYS A 70 6.16 28.79 30.12
CA LYS A 70 7.21 29.55 29.43
C LYS A 70 8.47 28.72 29.18
N TYR A 71 8.91 27.93 30.15
CA TYR A 71 10.06 27.04 30.01
C TYR A 71 9.81 25.96 28.95
N LEU A 72 8.66 25.28 29.01
CA LEU A 72 8.30 24.23 28.06
C LEU A 72 8.15 24.78 26.65
N THR A 73 7.56 25.97 26.51
CA THR A 73 7.46 26.66 25.22
C THR A 73 8.84 27.02 24.67
N ALA A 74 9.73 27.57 25.51
CA ALA A 74 11.10 27.85 25.11
C ALA A 74 11.85 26.58 24.70
N MET A 75 11.76 25.52 25.51
CA MET A 75 12.38 24.23 25.21
C MET A 75 11.88 23.70 23.87
N ALA A 76 10.56 23.66 23.67
CA ALA A 76 9.96 23.19 22.42
C ALA A 76 10.33 24.04 21.21
N LYS A 77 10.53 25.35 21.39
CA LYS A 77 10.94 26.25 20.31
C LYS A 77 12.39 26.02 19.86
N TYR A 78 13.28 25.67 20.79
CA TYR A 78 14.73 25.62 20.54
C TYR A 78 15.33 24.20 20.51
N SER A 79 14.58 23.16 20.87
CA SER A 79 15.07 21.77 20.88
C SER A 79 14.50 20.92 19.74
N THR A 80 15.15 19.80 19.47
CA THR A 80 14.54 18.70 18.71
C THR A 80 13.46 17.99 19.52
N GLY A 81 12.58 17.21 18.86
CA GLY A 81 11.58 16.40 19.57
C GLY A 81 12.23 15.40 20.53
N ASP A 82 13.32 14.76 20.11
CA ASP A 82 14.08 13.84 20.96
C ASP A 82 14.76 14.53 22.14
N GLU A 83 15.26 15.75 21.95
CA GLU A 83 15.83 16.55 23.05
C GLU A 83 14.73 17.05 24.00
N PHE A 84 13.58 17.44 23.47
CA PHE A 84 12.41 17.83 24.26
C PHE A 84 11.93 16.67 25.14
N THR A 85 11.78 15.48 24.56
CA THR A 85 11.39 14.25 25.28
C THR A 85 12.46 13.84 26.28
N ARG A 86 13.72 13.65 25.85
CA ARG A 86 14.79 13.18 26.73
C ARG A 86 15.10 14.17 27.85
N GLY A 87 15.12 15.46 27.54
CA GLY A 87 15.38 16.51 28.52
C GLY A 87 14.31 16.60 29.61
N MET A 88 13.08 16.19 29.30
CA MET A 88 11.97 16.18 30.26
C MET A 88 11.68 14.81 30.88
N GLN A 89 12.30 13.73 30.41
CA GLN A 89 12.01 12.36 30.87
C GLN A 89 12.14 12.20 32.38
N SER A 90 13.19 12.74 33.00
CA SER A 90 13.37 12.64 34.46
C SER A 90 12.28 13.38 35.23
N TRP A 91 11.87 14.56 34.74
CA TRP A 91 10.80 15.33 35.35
C TRP A 91 9.44 14.65 35.15
N LEU A 92 9.16 14.19 33.92
CA LEU A 92 7.96 13.43 33.58
C LEU A 92 7.81 12.20 34.46
N ASN A 93 8.90 11.47 34.74
CA ASN A 93 8.86 10.30 35.62
C ASN A 93 8.57 10.67 37.08
N ALA A 94 9.11 11.80 37.56
CA ALA A 94 8.97 12.24 38.95
C ALA A 94 7.65 12.97 39.26
N THR A 95 7.08 13.70 38.29
CA THR A 95 5.87 14.51 38.52
C THR A 95 4.61 13.64 38.55
N ASN A 96 3.75 13.84 39.54
CA ASN A 96 2.42 13.21 39.61
C ASN A 96 1.30 14.26 39.57
N ASP A 97 1.62 15.49 39.18
CA ASP A 97 0.66 16.58 39.01
C ASP A 97 0.01 16.45 37.61
N PRO A 98 -1.30 16.10 37.52
CA PRO A 98 -1.98 15.90 36.24
C PRO A 98 -2.06 17.16 35.40
N ASP A 99 -2.14 18.34 36.00
CA ASP A 99 -2.26 19.60 35.27
C ASP A 99 -0.89 20.02 34.72
N ALA A 100 0.19 19.79 35.48
CA ALA A 100 1.54 20.00 34.97
C ALA A 100 1.87 19.07 33.78
N LEU A 101 1.45 17.81 33.86
CA LEU A 101 1.57 16.87 32.74
C LEU A 101 0.73 17.30 31.54
N LYS A 102 -0.45 17.91 31.78
CA LYS A 102 -1.33 18.40 30.71
C LYS A 102 -0.72 19.60 29.98
N ASP A 103 -0.14 20.56 30.71
CA ASP A 103 0.59 21.68 30.11
C ASP A 103 1.74 21.18 29.20
N TYR A 104 2.46 20.15 29.65
CA TYR A 104 3.49 19.50 28.85
C TYR A 104 2.92 18.87 27.58
N ALA A 105 1.83 18.11 27.69
CA ALA A 105 1.20 17.48 26.54
C ALA A 105 0.66 18.50 25.52
N ASP A 106 0.11 19.62 25.98
CA ASP A 106 -0.47 20.66 25.13
C ASP A 106 0.62 21.40 24.36
N ILE A 107 1.72 21.74 25.03
CA ILE A 107 2.89 22.35 24.38
C ILE A 107 3.54 21.36 23.41
N ALA A 108 3.71 20.10 23.82
CA ALA A 108 4.23 19.06 22.93
C ALA A 108 3.37 18.93 21.66
N THR A 109 2.03 18.94 21.82
CA THR A 109 1.09 18.88 20.69
C THR A 109 1.21 20.10 19.77
N ALA A 110 1.26 21.31 20.35
CA ALA A 110 1.37 22.56 19.59
C ALA A 110 2.65 22.65 18.75
N TYR A 111 3.73 21.99 19.20
CA TYR A 111 5.02 21.94 18.51
C TYR A 111 5.22 20.66 17.68
N GLY A 112 4.20 19.79 17.60
CA GLY A 112 4.23 18.57 16.79
C GLY A 112 4.96 17.37 17.41
N TYR A 113 5.33 17.42 18.69
CA TYR A 113 5.96 16.32 19.42
C TYR A 113 4.93 15.31 19.95
N ARG A 114 4.33 14.57 19.03
CA ARG A 114 3.20 13.67 19.32
C ARG A 114 3.54 12.60 20.37
N ASP A 115 4.70 11.96 20.27
CA ASP A 115 5.09 10.90 21.22
C ASP A 115 5.25 11.43 22.65
N ALA A 116 5.82 12.62 22.79
CA ALA A 116 5.93 13.32 24.07
C ALA A 116 4.54 13.61 24.66
N ALA A 117 3.62 14.13 23.84
CA ALA A 117 2.25 14.42 24.26
C ALA A 117 1.50 13.15 24.71
N VAL A 118 1.56 12.08 23.90
CA VAL A 118 0.89 10.80 24.21
C VAL A 118 1.47 10.17 25.48
N ASN A 119 2.79 10.18 25.67
CA ASN A 119 3.41 9.63 26.88
C ASN A 119 2.97 10.37 28.15
N ALA A 120 2.89 11.71 28.09
CA ALA A 120 2.40 12.49 29.22
C ALA A 120 0.91 12.27 29.50
N LEU A 121 0.08 12.21 28.45
CA LEU A 121 -1.35 11.94 28.60
C LEU A 121 -1.64 10.53 29.13
N ARG A 122 -0.90 9.50 28.67
CA ARG A 122 -0.97 8.14 29.22
C ARG A 122 -0.61 8.16 30.70
N LYS A 123 0.41 8.93 31.10
CA LYS A 123 0.73 9.09 32.53
C LYS A 123 -0.43 9.74 33.30
N ILE A 124 -1.07 10.77 32.75
CA ILE A 124 -2.25 11.36 33.39
C ILE A 124 -3.36 10.32 33.56
N ASP A 125 -3.64 9.50 32.54
CA ASP A 125 -4.66 8.45 32.61
C ASP A 125 -4.32 7.38 33.68
N THR A 126 -3.04 7.11 33.94
CA THR A 126 -2.65 6.23 35.07
C THR A 126 -2.88 6.86 36.45
N ILE A 127 -2.80 8.19 36.58
CA ILE A 127 -2.94 8.92 37.85
C ILE A 127 -4.41 9.24 38.12
N VAL A 128 -5.11 9.74 37.10
CA VAL A 128 -6.53 10.13 37.13
C VAL A 128 -7.23 9.49 35.93
N PRO A 129 -7.60 8.21 36.04
CA PRO A 129 -8.28 7.50 34.97
C PRO A 129 -9.58 8.19 34.56
N GLN A 130 -9.93 8.05 33.28
CA GLN A 130 -11.20 8.52 32.73
C GLN A 130 -11.42 10.05 32.76
N ARG A 131 -10.35 10.84 32.89
CA ARG A 131 -10.43 12.30 32.76
C ARG A 131 -10.82 12.64 31.32
N GLU A 132 -12.03 13.16 31.13
CA GLU A 132 -12.64 13.34 29.81
C GLU A 132 -11.76 14.10 28.77
N PRO A 133 -11.15 15.26 29.07
CA PRO A 133 -10.21 15.90 28.14
C PRO A 133 -9.02 15.01 27.72
N VAL A 134 -8.52 14.18 28.63
CA VAL A 134 -7.36 13.30 28.40
C VAL A 134 -7.76 12.15 27.49
N LEU A 135 -8.93 11.53 27.72
CA LEU A 135 -9.46 10.50 26.83
C LEU A 135 -9.65 11.02 25.41
N LYS A 136 -10.21 12.24 25.27
CA LYS A 136 -10.38 12.90 23.97
C LYS A 136 -9.03 13.11 23.28
N ASP A 137 -8.07 13.73 23.96
CA ASP A 137 -6.76 14.07 23.39
C ASP A 137 -5.95 12.80 23.05
N LEU A 138 -5.97 11.77 23.92
CA LEU A 138 -5.35 10.47 23.63
C LEU A 138 -5.96 9.83 22.40
N GLY A 139 -7.30 9.73 22.35
CA GLY A 139 -8.00 9.14 21.21
C GLY A 139 -7.66 9.81 19.87
N VAL A 140 -7.52 11.14 19.85
CA VAL A 140 -7.14 11.90 18.66
C VAL A 140 -5.65 11.70 18.31
N LEU A 141 -4.76 11.77 19.29
CA LEU A 141 -3.32 11.69 19.04
C LEU A 141 -2.87 10.29 18.62
N THR A 142 -3.41 9.23 19.22
CA THR A 142 -3.10 7.85 18.85
C THR A 142 -3.64 7.52 17.45
N TYR A 143 -4.81 8.06 17.07
CA TYR A 143 -5.29 7.98 15.68
C TYR A 143 -4.26 8.55 14.70
N ASN A 144 -3.71 9.72 15.02
CA ASN A 144 -2.72 10.40 14.18
C ASN A 144 -1.35 9.72 14.15
N GLN A 145 -1.08 8.79 15.07
CA GLN A 145 0.08 7.89 15.06
C GLN A 145 -0.21 6.54 14.37
N ALA A 146 -1.44 6.36 13.88
CA ALA A 146 -1.97 5.09 13.36
C ALA A 146 -1.99 3.94 14.39
N ASP A 147 -2.16 4.27 15.67
CA ASP A 147 -2.47 3.32 16.75
C ASP A 147 -3.99 3.29 16.95
N TYR A 148 -4.67 2.64 16.01
CA TYR A 148 -6.13 2.71 15.88
C TYR A 148 -6.86 1.95 16.99
N SER A 149 -6.30 0.84 17.47
CA SER A 149 -6.86 0.08 18.58
C SER A 149 -6.87 0.91 19.86
N GLU A 150 -5.78 1.62 20.15
CA GLU A 150 -5.73 2.49 21.33
C GLU A 150 -6.61 3.74 21.14
N SER A 151 -6.66 4.29 19.93
CA SER A 151 -7.61 5.36 19.58
C SER A 151 -9.07 4.96 19.83
N GLN A 152 -9.48 3.79 19.34
CA GLN A 152 -10.82 3.26 19.52
C GLN A 152 -11.16 3.04 20.99
N LYS A 153 -10.21 2.51 21.77
CA LYS A 153 -10.36 2.37 23.23
C LYS A 153 -10.67 3.72 23.87
N TYR A 154 -9.82 4.73 23.71
CA TYR A 154 -10.00 6.01 24.40
C TYR A 154 -11.21 6.80 23.91
N LEU A 155 -11.51 6.77 22.59
CA LEU A 155 -12.70 7.45 22.06
C LEU A 155 -13.99 6.78 22.53
N SER A 156 -14.03 5.45 22.63
CA SER A 156 -15.17 4.73 23.19
C SER A 156 -15.40 5.06 24.66
N GLU A 157 -14.33 5.11 25.46
CA GLU A 157 -14.37 5.55 26.86
C GLU A 157 -14.84 7.01 26.98
N TYR A 158 -14.34 7.92 26.13
CA TYR A 158 -14.78 9.31 26.05
C TYR A 158 -16.29 9.43 25.82
N PHE A 159 -16.83 8.69 24.83
CA PHE A 159 -18.27 8.73 24.55
C PHE A 159 -19.14 8.04 25.61
N SER A 160 -18.57 7.11 26.39
CA SER A 160 -19.27 6.51 27.54
C SER A 160 -19.51 7.53 28.67
N GLN A 161 -18.59 8.50 28.86
CA GLN A 161 -18.72 9.56 29.87
C GLN A 161 -19.92 10.49 29.60
N LYS A 162 -20.28 10.68 28.33
CA LYS A 162 -21.47 11.46 27.94
C LYS A 162 -22.77 10.90 28.56
N GLN A 163 -22.84 9.60 28.82
CA GLN A 163 -24.01 9.00 29.46
C GLN A 163 -24.14 9.42 30.94
N GLN A 164 -23.06 9.91 31.55
CA GLN A 164 -22.98 10.28 32.95
C GLN A 164 -23.15 11.80 33.19
N GLY A 165 -23.13 12.63 32.14
CA GLY A 165 -23.29 14.08 32.26
C GLY A 165 -22.98 14.87 30.99
N ALA A 166 -22.98 16.20 31.10
CA ALA A 166 -22.54 17.07 30.02
C ALA A 166 -21.02 16.96 29.83
N MET A 167 -20.57 16.87 28.58
CA MET A 167 -19.14 16.86 28.24
C MET A 167 -18.52 18.25 28.52
N GLN A 168 -17.34 18.26 29.13
CA GLN A 168 -16.51 19.43 29.42
C GLN A 168 -15.81 19.96 28.17
N THR A 169 -15.49 19.08 27.21
CA THR A 169 -14.86 19.44 25.94
C THR A 169 -15.84 19.36 24.77
N SER A 170 -15.56 20.12 23.70
CA SER A 170 -16.28 19.96 22.44
C SER A 170 -16.02 18.56 21.88
N PRO A 171 -17.06 17.79 21.54
CA PRO A 171 -16.90 16.45 20.97
C PRO A 171 -16.58 16.49 19.47
N PHE A 172 -16.42 17.66 18.86
CA PHE A 172 -16.31 17.82 17.41
C PHE A 172 -15.20 16.95 16.79
N GLU A 173 -13.99 17.02 17.33
CA GLU A 173 -12.84 16.23 16.85
C GLU A 173 -13.03 14.75 17.16
N ALA A 174 -13.43 14.39 18.38
CA ALA A 174 -13.67 13.01 18.77
C ALA A 174 -14.74 12.33 17.90
N LEU A 175 -15.80 13.06 17.52
CA LEU A 175 -16.82 12.57 16.59
C LEU A 175 -16.21 12.30 15.21
N PHE A 176 -15.39 13.23 14.71
CA PHE A 176 -14.74 13.06 13.41
C PHE A 176 -13.85 11.80 13.39
N TYR A 177 -12.94 11.67 14.35
CA TYR A 177 -12.00 10.54 14.39
C TYR A 177 -12.68 9.19 14.70
N GLN A 178 -13.75 9.18 15.51
CA GLN A 178 -14.54 7.96 15.71
C GLN A 178 -15.25 7.53 14.41
N GLY A 179 -15.76 8.49 13.64
CA GLY A 179 -16.29 8.22 12.31
C GLY A 179 -15.23 7.65 11.37
N GLN A 180 -14.01 8.20 11.39
CA GLN A 180 -12.89 7.73 10.58
C GLN A 180 -12.45 6.30 10.94
N LEU A 181 -12.37 5.95 12.23
CA LEU A 181 -12.08 4.59 12.69
C LEU A 181 -13.10 3.58 12.14
N LEU A 182 -14.39 3.85 12.34
CA LEU A 182 -15.47 2.97 11.87
C LEU A 182 -15.49 2.87 10.34
N TRP A 183 -15.17 3.96 9.64
CA TRP A 183 -15.08 3.97 8.19
C TRP A 183 -13.92 3.12 7.68
N ARG A 184 -12.74 3.23 8.33
CA ARG A 184 -11.55 2.42 8.05
C ARG A 184 -11.81 0.93 8.27
N GLU A 185 -12.58 0.57 9.30
CA GLU A 185 -13.03 -0.81 9.56
C GLU A 185 -14.06 -1.34 8.54
N GLY A 186 -14.44 -0.53 7.54
CA GLY A 186 -15.48 -0.88 6.57
C GLY A 186 -16.91 -0.71 7.09
N ASN A 187 -17.10 -0.34 8.35
CA ASN A 187 -18.40 -0.14 8.98
C ASN A 187 -18.99 1.26 8.69
N LYS A 188 -19.21 1.53 7.39
CA LYS A 188 -19.70 2.82 6.88
C LYS A 188 -21.05 3.23 7.50
N GLN A 189 -21.91 2.25 7.80
CA GLN A 189 -23.21 2.50 8.44
C GLN A 189 -23.05 3.00 9.88
N ALA A 190 -22.15 2.41 10.67
CA ALA A 190 -21.87 2.90 12.02
C ALA A 190 -21.11 4.23 12.02
N ALA A 191 -20.30 4.51 11.00
CA ALA A 191 -19.58 5.78 10.85
C ALA A 191 -20.52 6.97 10.55
N ALA A 192 -21.57 6.75 9.75
CA ALA A 192 -22.49 7.78 9.29
C ALA A 192 -23.07 8.71 10.40
N PRO A 193 -23.59 8.23 11.55
CA PRO A 193 -24.09 9.11 12.61
C PRO A 193 -23.03 10.05 13.17
N TYR A 194 -21.76 9.64 13.23
CA TYR A 194 -20.66 10.48 13.70
C TYR A 194 -20.37 11.62 12.72
N PHE A 195 -20.25 11.32 11.42
CA PHE A 195 -20.04 12.35 10.41
C PHE A 195 -21.23 13.30 10.27
N ASN A 196 -22.48 12.81 10.40
CA ASN A 196 -23.66 13.66 10.46
C ASN A 196 -23.62 14.62 11.65
N ALA A 197 -23.13 14.16 12.81
CA ALA A 197 -22.97 15.01 13.99
C ALA A 197 -21.88 16.08 13.81
N VAL A 198 -20.77 15.75 13.14
CA VAL A 198 -19.73 16.73 12.75
C VAL A 198 -20.32 17.75 11.78
N ALA A 199 -21.03 17.32 10.74
CA ALA A 199 -21.67 18.19 9.76
C ALA A 199 -22.68 19.16 10.41
N ALA A 200 -23.51 18.66 11.33
CA ALA A 200 -24.50 19.48 12.04
C ALA A 200 -23.86 20.56 12.95
N ARG A 201 -22.65 20.29 13.48
CA ARG A 201 -21.92 21.22 14.36
C ARG A 201 -20.96 22.13 13.60
N GLY A 202 -20.56 21.77 12.39
CA GLY A 202 -19.51 22.44 11.63
C GLY A 202 -19.76 23.94 11.45
N ALA A 203 -21.00 24.35 11.22
CA ALA A 203 -21.34 25.77 11.04
C ALA A 203 -21.03 26.65 12.27
N THR A 204 -21.02 26.08 13.49
CA THR A 204 -20.80 26.83 14.74
C THR A 204 -19.47 26.51 15.41
N GLU A 205 -19.02 25.25 15.32
CA GLU A 205 -17.83 24.77 16.04
C GLU A 205 -16.55 24.73 15.18
N ALA A 206 -16.66 24.77 13.84
CA ALA A 206 -15.51 24.77 12.94
C ALA A 206 -14.90 26.16 12.79
N THR A 207 -14.29 26.67 13.87
CA THR A 207 -13.73 28.02 13.94
C THR A 207 -12.28 28.12 13.45
N SER A 208 -11.55 27.00 13.37
CA SER A 208 -10.19 26.94 12.83
C SER A 208 -10.16 26.28 11.46
N VAL A 209 -9.09 26.50 10.69
CA VAL A 209 -8.90 25.92 9.36
C VAL A 209 -8.92 24.39 9.43
N GLU A 210 -8.33 23.81 10.46
CA GLU A 210 -8.29 22.36 10.70
C GLU A 210 -9.71 21.82 10.92
N LYS A 211 -10.50 22.45 11.80
CA LYS A 211 -11.88 22.02 12.03
C LYS A 211 -12.79 22.24 10.82
N GLN A 212 -12.53 23.27 10.02
CA GLN A 212 -13.23 23.48 8.75
C GLN A 212 -12.90 22.39 7.74
N SER A 213 -11.63 21.96 7.66
CA SER A 213 -11.25 20.81 6.84
C SER A 213 -11.96 19.52 7.27
N MET A 214 -12.04 19.24 8.58
CA MET A 214 -12.78 18.09 9.13
C MET A 214 -14.28 18.17 8.81
N TYR A 215 -14.88 19.35 8.92
CA TYR A 215 -16.27 19.59 8.55
C TYR A 215 -16.50 19.27 7.06
N TYR A 216 -15.66 19.79 6.17
CA TYR A 216 -15.81 19.52 4.74
C TYR A 216 -15.55 18.05 4.40
N THR A 217 -14.60 17.38 5.04
CA THR A 217 -14.42 15.92 4.92
C THR A 217 -15.67 15.15 5.38
N ALA A 218 -16.28 15.55 6.51
CA ALA A 218 -17.54 14.94 6.96
C ALA A 218 -18.69 15.14 5.94
N LEU A 219 -18.71 16.24 5.18
CA LEU A 219 -19.66 16.42 4.08
C LEU A 219 -19.46 15.40 2.96
N PHE A 220 -18.22 14.98 2.65
CA PHE A 220 -17.97 13.89 1.70
C PHE A 220 -18.60 12.59 2.19
N HIS A 221 -18.35 12.19 3.44
CA HIS A 221 -18.88 10.95 4.01
C HIS A 221 -20.41 10.93 4.17
N THR A 222 -21.06 12.08 4.23
CA THR A 222 -22.53 12.19 4.31
C THR A 222 -23.19 12.37 2.93
N GLY A 223 -22.43 12.24 1.84
CA GLY A 223 -22.94 12.33 0.46
C GLY A 223 -23.08 13.75 -0.08
N HIS A 224 -22.70 14.78 0.68
CA HIS A 224 -22.71 16.19 0.28
C HIS A 224 -21.40 16.60 -0.42
N ILE A 225 -20.91 15.77 -1.33
CA ILE A 225 -19.57 15.88 -1.95
C ILE A 225 -19.34 17.26 -2.57
N ASP A 226 -20.30 17.79 -3.36
CA ASP A 226 -20.16 19.10 -4.00
C ASP A 226 -20.06 20.26 -3.00
N GLN A 227 -20.75 20.14 -1.85
CA GLN A 227 -20.66 21.14 -0.80
C GLN A 227 -19.29 21.08 -0.12
N GLY A 228 -18.80 19.87 0.18
CA GLY A 228 -17.45 19.65 0.71
C GLY A 228 -16.38 20.22 -0.22
N LYS A 229 -16.44 19.90 -1.52
CA LYS A 229 -15.53 20.45 -2.55
C LYS A 229 -15.52 21.96 -2.56
N ARG A 230 -16.71 22.60 -2.68
CA ARG A 230 -16.81 24.07 -2.67
C ARG A 230 -16.20 24.68 -1.41
N GLY A 231 -16.43 24.06 -0.26
CA GLY A 231 -15.83 24.46 1.00
C GLY A 231 -14.31 24.40 0.98
N PHE A 232 -13.74 23.29 0.53
CA PHE A 232 -12.29 23.15 0.37
C PHE A 232 -11.70 24.15 -0.61
N TYR A 233 -12.31 24.38 -1.78
CA TYR A 233 -11.83 25.40 -2.73
C TYR A 233 -11.85 26.81 -2.12
N GLN A 234 -12.91 27.16 -1.38
CA GLN A 234 -12.96 28.44 -0.66
C GLN A 234 -11.83 28.54 0.37
N LEU A 235 -11.60 27.47 1.12
CA LEU A 235 -10.60 27.43 2.19
C LEU A 235 -9.18 27.53 1.61
N ILE A 236 -8.87 26.78 0.54
CA ILE A 236 -7.56 26.82 -0.12
C ILE A 236 -7.31 28.18 -0.78
N ASN A 237 -8.33 28.81 -1.37
CA ASN A 237 -8.18 30.16 -1.91
C ASN A 237 -7.92 31.20 -0.81
N ALA A 238 -8.48 31.00 0.39
CA ALA A 238 -8.23 31.87 1.55
C ALA A 238 -6.86 31.62 2.19
N TYR A 239 -6.35 30.37 2.13
CA TYR A 239 -5.09 29.95 2.73
C TYR A 239 -4.20 29.19 1.71
N PRO A 240 -3.76 29.85 0.63
CA PRO A 240 -3.10 29.19 -0.50
C PRO A 240 -1.75 28.55 -0.16
N ASP A 241 -1.11 28.98 0.94
CA ASP A 241 0.18 28.44 1.40
C ASP A 241 0.03 27.33 2.46
N ASN A 242 -1.21 27.01 2.87
CA ASN A 242 -1.46 25.97 3.87
C ASN A 242 -1.43 24.57 3.22
N LYS A 243 -0.29 23.90 3.33
CA LYS A 243 -0.05 22.57 2.75
C LYS A 243 -0.83 21.46 3.44
N SER A 244 -1.08 21.58 4.75
CA SER A 244 -1.94 20.63 5.47
C SER A 244 -3.34 20.61 4.89
N LEU A 245 -3.90 21.79 4.64
CA LEU A 245 -5.22 21.94 4.05
C LEU A 245 -5.29 21.34 2.63
N LEU A 246 -4.27 21.60 1.81
CA LEU A 246 -4.16 20.99 0.48
C LEU A 246 -4.10 19.46 0.58
N ALA A 247 -3.29 18.93 1.51
CA ALA A 247 -3.19 17.51 1.80
C ALA A 247 -4.53 16.91 2.25
N ASP A 248 -5.27 17.58 3.14
CA ASP A 248 -6.58 17.12 3.60
C ASP A 248 -7.59 17.06 2.45
N PHE A 249 -7.61 18.06 1.57
CA PHE A 249 -8.51 18.06 0.42
C PHE A 249 -8.16 16.96 -0.58
N ILE A 250 -6.88 16.79 -0.90
CA ILE A 250 -6.41 15.72 -1.78
C ILE A 250 -6.73 14.34 -1.18
N SER A 251 -6.52 14.16 0.12
CA SER A 251 -6.85 12.92 0.81
C SER A 251 -8.34 12.59 0.69
N ALA A 252 -9.22 13.57 0.90
CA ALA A 252 -10.66 13.38 0.73
C ALA A 252 -11.04 13.04 -0.72
N LEU A 253 -10.43 13.67 -1.72
CA LEU A 253 -10.66 13.34 -3.12
C LEU A 253 -10.18 11.91 -3.47
N MET A 254 -9.00 11.53 -2.98
CA MET A 254 -8.41 10.21 -3.18
C MET A 254 -9.26 9.10 -2.55
N GLU A 255 -9.73 9.32 -1.32
CA GLU A 255 -10.60 8.39 -0.60
C GLU A 255 -11.91 8.10 -1.36
N PHE A 256 -12.47 9.11 -2.02
CA PHE A 256 -13.69 9.00 -2.83
C PHE A 256 -13.42 8.70 -4.31
N LYS A 257 -12.20 8.24 -4.65
CA LYS A 257 -11.80 7.82 -6.01
C LYS A 257 -11.96 8.92 -7.07
N LEU A 258 -11.74 10.17 -6.66
CA LEU A 258 -11.72 11.35 -7.52
C LEU A 258 -10.28 11.70 -7.92
N HIS A 259 -9.51 10.72 -8.40
CA HIS A 259 -8.06 10.85 -8.64
C HIS A 259 -7.71 11.96 -9.64
N SER A 260 -8.47 12.10 -10.73
CA SER A 260 -8.27 13.15 -11.73
C SER A 260 -8.45 14.55 -11.13
N GLU A 261 -9.40 14.72 -10.22
CA GLU A 261 -9.64 15.99 -9.55
C GLU A 261 -8.57 16.24 -8.48
N ALA A 262 -8.16 15.22 -7.72
CA ALA A 262 -7.05 15.30 -6.79
C ALA A 262 -5.76 15.79 -7.48
N LEU A 263 -5.48 15.26 -8.67
CA LEU A 263 -4.35 15.67 -9.50
C LEU A 263 -4.50 17.10 -10.02
N ALA A 264 -5.70 17.49 -10.48
CA ALA A 264 -5.97 18.85 -10.92
C ALA A 264 -5.76 19.88 -9.79
N VAL A 265 -6.28 19.57 -8.60
CA VAL A 265 -6.10 20.38 -7.38
C VAL A 265 -4.62 20.48 -7.00
N ALA A 266 -3.89 19.37 -7.01
CA ALA A 266 -2.46 19.36 -6.76
C ALA A 266 -1.70 20.30 -7.71
N ASN A 267 -1.93 20.15 -9.02
CA ASN A 267 -1.28 20.95 -10.05
C ASN A 267 -1.65 22.44 -9.98
N GLN A 268 -2.90 22.75 -9.60
CA GLN A 268 -3.40 24.12 -9.52
C GLN A 268 -2.89 24.85 -8.29
N TYR A 269 -2.78 24.16 -7.15
CA TYR A 269 -2.57 24.82 -5.87
C TYR A 269 -1.18 24.62 -5.28
N ASP A 270 -0.39 23.64 -5.74
CA ASP A 270 1.02 23.56 -5.35
C ASP A 270 1.87 24.56 -6.18
N PRO A 271 2.44 25.61 -5.56
CA PRO A 271 3.29 26.56 -6.26
C PRO A 271 4.54 25.92 -6.90
N ASN A 272 5.06 24.82 -6.33
CA ASN A 272 6.21 24.10 -6.88
C ASN A 272 5.86 23.43 -8.21
N LEU A 273 4.64 22.89 -8.33
CA LEU A 273 4.14 22.31 -9.58
C LEU A 273 3.78 23.40 -10.60
N ARG A 274 3.14 24.49 -10.15
CA ARG A 274 2.78 25.64 -11.01
C ARG A 274 3.98 26.28 -11.70
N GLN A 275 5.04 26.59 -10.95
CA GLN A 275 6.25 27.20 -11.51
C GLN A 275 6.92 26.29 -12.55
N ARG A 276 6.85 24.97 -12.35
CA ARG A 276 7.39 23.99 -13.30
C ARG A 276 6.53 23.89 -14.55
N ALA A 277 5.19 23.86 -14.43
CA ALA A 277 4.28 23.89 -15.59
C ALA A 277 4.52 25.09 -16.52
N GLN A 278 5.02 26.20 -15.98
CA GLN A 278 5.34 27.43 -16.71
C GLN A 278 6.75 27.45 -17.32
N GLN A 279 7.66 26.56 -16.92
CA GLN A 279 8.98 26.45 -17.57
C GLN A 279 8.86 25.64 -18.87
N PRO A 280 9.27 26.20 -20.04
CA PRO A 280 9.31 25.44 -21.28
C PRO A 280 10.45 24.42 -21.19
N VAL A 281 10.11 23.14 -21.08
CA VAL A 281 11.06 22.04 -21.27
C VAL A 281 11.05 21.69 -22.76
N MET A 282 12.23 21.60 -23.38
CA MET A 282 12.35 21.15 -24.77
C MET A 282 11.91 19.69 -24.88
N GLY A 283 10.67 19.50 -25.36
CA GLY A 283 10.02 18.21 -25.65
C GLY A 283 9.11 17.72 -24.52
N PRO A 284 7.80 17.53 -24.79
CA PRO A 284 7.25 16.19 -24.58
C PRO A 284 6.18 15.77 -25.61
N THR A 285 5.99 14.45 -25.71
CA THR A 285 4.81 13.79 -26.27
C THR A 285 3.55 14.27 -25.52
N SER A 286 2.65 14.95 -26.23
CA SER A 286 1.32 15.32 -25.72
C SER A 286 0.27 14.33 -26.23
N TYR A 287 -0.71 14.00 -25.39
CA TYR A 287 -1.94 13.33 -25.80
C TYR A 287 -3.12 14.26 -25.52
N ARG A 288 -3.99 14.42 -26.50
CA ARG A 288 -5.21 15.23 -26.40
C ARG A 288 -6.36 14.38 -25.90
N VAL A 289 -6.99 14.79 -24.80
CA VAL A 289 -8.31 14.33 -24.39
C VAL A 289 -9.25 15.54 -24.43
N GLY A 290 -10.04 15.67 -25.49
CA GLY A 290 -10.92 16.82 -25.72
C GLY A 290 -10.17 18.13 -25.98
N ASN A 291 -10.69 19.24 -25.45
CA ASN A 291 -10.12 20.59 -25.61
C ASN A 291 -9.07 20.95 -24.56
N THR A 292 -8.71 20.03 -23.66
CA THR A 292 -7.78 20.29 -22.56
C THR A 292 -6.47 19.57 -22.85
N GLU A 293 -5.39 20.34 -22.97
CA GLU A 293 -4.03 19.81 -23.04
C GLU A 293 -3.55 19.51 -21.62
N VAL A 294 -3.40 18.22 -21.29
CA VAL A 294 -2.83 17.78 -20.02
C VAL A 294 -1.38 17.40 -20.28
N VAL A 295 -0.46 18.29 -19.89
CA VAL A 295 0.98 18.02 -19.98
C VAL A 295 1.38 17.19 -18.75
N PHE A 296 1.67 15.91 -18.96
CA PHE A 296 2.31 15.08 -17.94
C PHE A 296 3.78 15.46 -17.82
N ARG A 297 4.21 15.90 -16.63
CA ARG A 297 5.62 16.14 -16.30
C ARG A 297 6.01 15.19 -15.18
N PRO A 298 7.03 14.33 -15.36
CA PRO A 298 7.54 13.51 -14.27
C PRO A 298 8.02 14.43 -13.15
N VAL A 299 7.55 14.16 -11.94
CA VAL A 299 7.86 14.99 -10.78
C VAL A 299 9.11 14.43 -10.11
N ALA A 300 10.28 14.71 -10.70
CA ALA A 300 11.50 14.65 -9.93
C ALA A 300 11.41 15.75 -8.86
N ALA A 301 11.06 15.40 -7.62
CA ALA A 301 10.98 16.33 -6.51
C ALA A 301 12.40 16.84 -6.18
N THR A 302 12.91 17.81 -6.94
CA THR A 302 14.04 18.62 -6.46
C THR A 302 13.51 19.48 -5.32
N LEU A 303 13.53 18.95 -4.10
CA LEU A 303 13.64 19.79 -2.92
C LEU A 303 14.92 20.61 -3.15
N VAL A 304 14.76 21.88 -3.51
CA VAL A 304 15.88 22.81 -3.65
C VAL A 304 16.36 23.15 -2.24
N VAL A 305 16.99 22.18 -1.57
CA VAL A 305 17.75 22.42 -0.35
C VAL A 305 19.20 22.55 -0.80
N THR A 306 19.69 23.77 -0.73
CA THR A 306 21.07 24.14 -1.04
C THR A 306 22.09 23.28 -0.28
N GLN A 307 22.76 22.37 -1.00
CA GLN A 307 24.12 21.77 -0.83
C GLN A 307 24.74 21.53 0.57
N THR A 308 24.00 21.61 1.67
CA THR A 308 24.45 21.17 3.00
C THR A 308 23.86 19.80 3.29
N ALA A 309 24.60 18.94 4.02
CA ALA A 309 24.13 17.60 4.35
C ALA A 309 22.76 17.70 5.08
N PRO A 310 21.70 17.05 4.56
CA PRO A 310 20.31 17.35 4.94
C PRO A 310 20.01 17.16 6.43
N GLN A 311 20.69 16.24 7.11
CA GLN A 311 20.54 16.04 8.56
C GLN A 311 21.08 17.21 9.40
N GLN A 312 22.20 17.83 9.00
CA GLN A 312 22.76 18.99 9.70
C GLN A 312 21.87 20.22 9.52
N ALA A 313 21.24 20.34 8.35
CA ALA A 313 20.28 21.41 8.09
C ALA A 313 19.05 21.33 9.01
N MET A 314 18.58 20.11 9.35
CA MET A 314 17.43 19.94 10.26
C MET A 314 17.73 20.29 11.73
N GLN A 315 18.97 20.12 12.19
CA GLN A 315 19.33 20.40 13.59
C GLN A 315 19.24 21.90 13.94
N GLY A 316 19.39 22.79 12.95
CA GLY A 316 19.27 24.23 13.12
C GLY A 316 17.86 24.80 12.86
N MET A 317 16.90 23.97 12.43
CA MET A 317 15.56 24.46 12.09
C MET A 317 14.76 24.81 13.35
N THR A 318 14.09 25.95 13.29
CA THR A 318 13.05 26.36 14.23
C THR A 318 11.88 25.37 14.21
N ALA A 319 11.10 25.31 15.30
CA ALA A 319 9.92 24.46 15.34
C ALA A 319 8.90 24.74 14.23
N GLU A 320 8.73 26.02 13.86
CA GLU A 320 7.85 26.42 12.76
C GLU A 320 8.34 25.87 11.41
N GLU A 321 9.64 25.96 11.13
CA GLU A 321 10.24 25.37 9.91
C GLU A 321 10.07 23.85 9.86
N ARG A 322 10.23 23.16 11.00
CA ARG A 322 10.01 21.71 11.09
C ARG A 322 8.55 21.34 10.87
N MET A 323 7.62 22.11 11.43
CA MET A 323 6.20 21.92 11.19
C MET A 323 5.89 22.09 9.70
N ARG A 324 6.41 23.14 9.06
CA ARG A 324 6.27 23.33 7.60
C ARG A 324 6.89 22.18 6.80
N LEU A 325 8.03 21.64 7.25
CA LEU A 325 8.70 20.49 6.63
C LEU A 325 7.86 19.21 6.78
N GLN A 326 7.24 18.97 7.93
CA GLN A 326 6.31 17.87 8.17
C GLN A 326 5.04 17.97 7.33
N GLN A 327 4.49 19.18 7.17
CA GLN A 327 3.35 19.43 6.27
C GLN A 327 3.72 19.16 4.81
N GLU A 328 4.93 19.55 4.38
CA GLU A 328 5.46 19.20 3.07
C GLU A 328 5.60 17.69 2.90
N LEU A 329 6.17 16.99 3.88
CA LEU A 329 6.29 15.53 3.85
C LEU A 329 4.93 14.88 3.62
N ARG A 330 3.92 15.22 4.42
CA ARG A 330 2.56 14.68 4.28
C ARG A 330 2.00 14.88 2.87
N LEU A 331 2.21 16.06 2.29
CA LEU A 331 1.78 16.36 0.92
C LEU A 331 2.53 15.51 -0.11
N GLN A 332 3.84 15.33 0.03
CA GLN A 332 4.64 14.50 -0.87
C GLN A 332 4.25 13.02 -0.78
N LEU A 333 3.94 12.50 0.41
CA LEU A 333 3.44 11.13 0.59
C LEU A 333 2.09 10.93 -0.11
N LEU A 334 1.19 11.92 -0.06
CA LEU A 334 -0.07 11.88 -0.80
C LEU A 334 0.13 11.92 -2.31
N TYR A 335 1.10 12.67 -2.82
CA TYR A 335 1.44 12.64 -4.23
C TYR A 335 1.97 11.28 -4.67
N ALA A 336 2.88 10.68 -3.89
CA ALA A 336 3.36 9.33 -4.15
C ALA A 336 2.21 8.31 -4.13
N ARG A 337 1.29 8.43 -3.18
CA ARG A 337 0.08 7.58 -3.12
C ARG A 337 -0.78 7.73 -4.37
N MET A 338 -1.03 8.96 -4.82
CA MET A 338 -1.79 9.24 -6.02
C MET A 338 -1.10 8.67 -7.27
N GLU A 339 0.22 8.76 -7.35
CA GLU A 339 1.02 8.13 -8.41
C GLU A 339 0.84 6.61 -8.39
N LEU A 340 0.93 5.95 -7.23
CA LEU A 340 0.66 4.52 -7.09
C LEU A 340 -0.77 4.14 -7.50
N GLU A 341 -1.78 4.87 -7.02
CA GLU A 341 -3.18 4.55 -7.34
C GLU A 341 -3.50 4.77 -8.83
N THR A 342 -2.76 5.65 -9.51
CA THR A 342 -2.89 5.93 -10.95
C THR A 342 -1.98 5.10 -11.85
N GLY A 343 -1.29 4.09 -11.33
CA GLY A 343 -0.43 3.21 -12.14
C GLY A 343 0.91 3.85 -12.56
N ARG A 344 1.40 4.82 -11.78
CA ARG A 344 2.67 5.52 -12.00
C ARG A 344 3.64 5.18 -10.87
N GLU A 345 3.89 3.90 -10.68
CA GLU A 345 4.67 3.38 -9.55
C GLU A 345 6.10 3.92 -9.56
N GLN A 346 6.72 4.04 -10.74
CA GLN A 346 8.08 4.58 -10.85
C GLN A 346 8.17 6.05 -10.43
N ASP A 347 7.19 6.87 -10.82
CA ASP A 347 7.14 8.29 -10.42
C ASP A 347 7.03 8.40 -8.88
N ALA A 348 6.23 7.53 -8.26
CA ALA A 348 6.11 7.46 -6.81
C ALA A 348 7.44 7.10 -6.13
N ILE A 349 8.16 6.09 -6.64
CA ILE A 349 9.48 5.70 -6.12
C ILE A 349 10.49 6.85 -6.26
N ASP A 350 10.55 7.47 -7.43
CA ASP A 350 11.49 8.57 -7.69
C ASP A 350 11.23 9.75 -6.74
N ARG A 351 9.95 10.07 -6.49
CA ARG A 351 9.54 11.09 -5.52
C ARG A 351 9.96 10.73 -4.10
N LEU A 352 9.66 9.51 -3.65
CA LEU A 352 9.96 9.05 -2.29
C LEU A 352 11.48 9.01 -2.04
N ASN A 353 12.25 8.55 -3.02
CA ASN A 353 13.71 8.56 -2.97
C ASN A 353 14.30 9.97 -2.94
N ALA A 354 13.68 10.93 -3.63
CA ALA A 354 14.14 12.32 -3.61
C ALA A 354 13.96 13.00 -2.24
N ILE A 355 12.93 12.60 -1.47
CA ILE A 355 12.66 13.16 -0.14
C ILE A 355 13.33 12.37 1.01
N LYS A 356 13.67 11.09 0.78
CA LYS A 356 14.31 10.21 1.77
C LYS A 356 15.55 10.80 2.48
N PRO A 357 16.49 11.50 1.82
CA PRO A 357 17.64 12.08 2.51
C PRO A 357 17.27 13.10 3.60
N TYR A 358 16.09 13.71 3.51
CA TYR A 358 15.60 14.68 4.49
C TYR A 358 14.86 14.03 5.66
N PHE A 359 14.36 12.80 5.51
CA PHE A 359 13.60 12.09 6.54
C PHE A 359 14.03 10.61 6.62
N PRO A 360 15.31 10.31 6.90
CA PRO A 360 15.84 8.95 6.79
C PRO A 360 15.20 7.97 7.78
N ASP A 361 14.72 8.47 8.93
CA ASP A 361 14.17 7.70 10.04
C ASP A 361 12.66 7.95 10.24
N ASP A 362 11.96 8.49 9.23
CA ASP A 362 10.52 8.68 9.29
C ASP A 362 9.78 7.39 8.90
N ALA A 363 9.10 6.77 9.86
CA ALA A 363 8.43 5.49 9.66
C ALA A 363 7.33 5.54 8.60
N GLN A 364 6.62 6.68 8.46
CA GLN A 364 5.58 6.82 7.43
C GLN A 364 6.22 6.84 6.04
N LEU A 365 7.28 7.62 5.84
CA LEU A 365 8.01 7.65 4.57
C LEU A 365 8.57 6.28 4.20
N ILE A 366 9.17 5.57 5.17
CA ILE A 366 9.67 4.21 4.95
C ILE A 366 8.51 3.27 4.55
N GLY A 367 7.37 3.34 5.25
CA GLY A 367 6.17 2.56 4.92
C GLY A 367 5.60 2.86 3.52
N PHE A 368 5.53 4.12 3.12
CA PHE A 368 5.12 4.51 1.76
C PHE A 368 6.12 4.04 0.70
N THR A 369 7.42 4.12 0.98
CA THR A 369 8.48 3.61 0.09
C THR A 369 8.35 2.09 -0.06
N ALA A 370 8.10 1.37 1.03
CA ALA A 370 7.84 -0.06 0.99
C ALA A 370 6.60 -0.40 0.16
N ASN A 371 5.50 0.35 0.30
CA ASN A 371 4.31 0.14 -0.52
C ASN A 371 4.59 0.34 -2.02
N ALA A 372 5.39 1.36 -2.35
CA ALA A 372 5.79 1.63 -3.73
C ALA A 372 6.70 0.54 -4.31
N GLU A 373 7.69 0.09 -3.54
CA GLU A 373 8.58 -1.04 -3.90
C GLU A 373 7.77 -2.34 -4.06
N ASN A 374 6.77 -2.57 -3.20
CA ASN A 374 5.86 -3.71 -3.37
C ASN A 374 5.06 -3.63 -4.67
N ALA A 375 4.54 -2.44 -5.01
CA ALA A 375 3.77 -2.21 -6.23
C ALA A 375 4.61 -2.44 -7.51
N THR A 376 5.92 -2.21 -7.47
CA THR A 376 6.83 -2.53 -8.60
C THR A 376 7.28 -3.99 -8.61
N GLY A 377 6.92 -4.78 -7.60
CA GLY A 377 7.26 -6.20 -7.47
C GLY A 377 8.50 -6.48 -6.60
N ASN A 378 9.10 -5.46 -5.99
CA ASN A 378 10.22 -5.57 -5.05
C ASN A 378 9.74 -5.79 -3.60
N TRP A 379 8.87 -6.79 -3.42
CA TRP A 379 8.30 -7.10 -2.13
C TRP A 379 9.32 -7.49 -1.04
N PRO A 380 10.49 -8.12 -1.32
CA PRO A 380 11.41 -8.48 -0.23
C PRO A 380 12.06 -7.25 0.40
N ARG A 381 12.46 -6.29 -0.45
CA ARG A 381 12.95 -4.98 0.01
C ARG A 381 11.85 -4.21 0.75
N ALA A 382 10.61 -4.29 0.29
CA ALA A 382 9.48 -3.70 1.00
C ALA A 382 9.32 -4.27 2.41
N LEU A 383 9.45 -5.60 2.60
CA LEU A 383 9.39 -6.22 3.93
C LEU A 383 10.54 -5.75 4.84
N GLN A 384 11.76 -5.67 4.35
CA GLN A 384 12.90 -5.12 5.12
C GLN A 384 12.65 -3.68 5.56
N MET A 385 12.11 -2.84 4.67
CA MET A 385 11.75 -1.47 4.99
C MET A 385 10.64 -1.41 6.05
N LEU A 386 9.62 -2.26 5.96
CA LEU A 386 8.54 -2.29 6.95
C LEU A 386 9.03 -2.79 8.31
N GLU A 387 10.02 -3.67 8.36
CA GLU A 387 10.67 -4.05 9.62
C GLU A 387 11.42 -2.89 10.26
N ALA A 388 12.17 -2.12 9.48
CA ALA A 388 12.81 -0.90 9.95
C ALA A 388 11.76 0.12 10.44
N ALA A 389 10.68 0.34 9.67
CA ALA A 389 9.60 1.25 10.04
C ALA A 389 8.89 0.81 11.33
N GLN A 390 8.58 -0.47 11.48
CA GLN A 390 7.96 -1.03 12.68
C GLN A 390 8.87 -0.90 13.91
N SER A 391 10.20 -0.96 13.74
CA SER A 391 11.13 -0.75 14.85
C SER A 391 11.14 0.69 15.37
N ILE A 392 10.76 1.65 14.52
CA ILE A 392 10.66 3.07 14.86
C ILE A 392 9.28 3.37 15.48
N THR A 393 8.20 2.85 14.89
CA THR A 393 6.82 3.01 15.41
C THR A 393 6.13 1.66 15.63
N PRO A 394 6.42 0.94 16.73
CA PRO A 394 5.91 -0.41 16.97
C PRO A 394 4.39 -0.54 17.03
N ASN A 395 3.68 0.54 17.38
CA ASN A 395 2.23 0.55 17.48
C ASN A 395 1.52 1.00 16.20
N ASN A 396 2.26 1.33 15.13
CA ASN A 396 1.63 1.77 13.89
C ASN A 396 0.99 0.57 13.18
N GLU A 397 -0.34 0.55 13.15
CA GLU A 397 -1.11 -0.55 12.59
C GLU A 397 -1.16 -0.54 11.06
N ASP A 398 -0.93 0.61 10.40
CA ASP A 398 -0.83 0.68 8.94
C ASP A 398 0.38 -0.09 8.43
N ILE A 399 1.54 0.11 9.07
CA ILE A 399 2.78 -0.59 8.75
C ILE A 399 2.60 -2.10 9.00
N ALA A 400 2.03 -2.47 10.15
CA ALA A 400 1.77 -3.87 10.48
C ALA A 400 0.78 -4.52 9.49
N ALA A 401 -0.29 -3.83 9.10
CA ALA A 401 -1.26 -4.31 8.13
C ALA A 401 -0.65 -4.46 6.74
N LEU A 402 0.13 -3.48 6.27
CA LEU A 402 0.84 -3.55 5.00
C LEU A 402 1.84 -4.72 5.00
N LYS A 403 2.61 -4.90 6.07
CA LYS A 403 3.53 -6.04 6.22
C LYS A 403 2.79 -7.37 6.10
N ARG A 404 1.70 -7.56 6.86
CA ARG A 404 0.86 -8.76 6.79
C ARG A 404 0.30 -8.99 5.39
N ASN A 405 -0.18 -7.93 4.72
CA ASN A 405 -0.70 -8.02 3.37
C ASN A 405 0.36 -8.48 2.36
N ILE A 406 1.58 -7.92 2.44
CA ILE A 406 2.70 -8.32 1.58
C ILE A 406 3.10 -9.78 1.86
N GLN A 407 3.27 -10.16 3.13
CA GLN A 407 3.60 -11.55 3.50
C GLN A 407 2.54 -12.55 3.06
N ARG A 408 1.27 -12.16 3.10
CA ARG A 408 0.15 -12.96 2.60
C ARG A 408 0.23 -13.16 1.09
N LEU A 409 0.42 -12.08 0.32
CA LEU A 409 0.47 -12.11 -1.14
C LEU A 409 1.74 -12.77 -1.69
N HIS A 410 2.86 -12.62 -0.99
CA HIS A 410 4.19 -13.05 -1.43
C HIS A 410 4.81 -14.06 -0.49
N THR A 411 4.02 -15.02 0.02
CA THR A 411 4.46 -16.00 1.03
C THR A 411 5.86 -16.57 0.71
N THR A 412 6.85 -16.17 1.51
CA THR A 412 8.28 -16.27 1.17
C THR A 412 8.84 -17.67 1.29
N ASN A 413 8.31 -18.44 2.24
CA ASN A 413 8.59 -19.86 2.35
C ASN A 413 7.30 -20.62 2.57
N HIS A 414 7.07 -21.64 1.74
CA HIS A 414 5.94 -22.51 1.90
C HIS A 414 6.16 -23.85 1.25
N VAL A 415 5.34 -24.82 1.66
CA VAL A 415 5.09 -26.06 0.92
C VAL A 415 3.61 -26.11 0.59
N ARG A 416 3.29 -26.41 -0.66
CA ARG A 416 1.92 -26.54 -1.16
C ARG A 416 1.73 -27.93 -1.75
N LEU A 417 0.67 -28.60 -1.31
CA LEU A 417 0.16 -29.81 -1.93
C LEU A 417 -1.16 -29.46 -2.61
N ASP A 418 -1.19 -29.65 -3.92
CA ASP A 418 -2.31 -29.33 -4.78
C ASP A 418 -2.78 -30.60 -5.50
N HIS A 419 -4.09 -30.76 -5.62
CA HIS A 419 -4.69 -31.86 -6.36
C HIS A 419 -5.90 -31.35 -7.16
N GLU A 420 -5.98 -31.75 -8.42
CA GLU A 420 -7.08 -31.42 -9.30
C GLU A 420 -7.48 -32.61 -10.16
N TRP A 421 -8.79 -32.74 -10.35
CA TRP A 421 -9.38 -33.57 -11.39
C TRP A 421 -9.77 -32.67 -12.55
N ARG A 422 -9.39 -33.08 -13.76
CA ARG A 422 -9.65 -32.37 -15.00
C ARG A 422 -10.26 -33.32 -16.03
N ARG A 423 -11.32 -32.88 -16.70
CA ARG A 423 -11.92 -33.55 -17.85
C ARG A 423 -11.80 -32.69 -19.09
N MET A 424 -11.30 -33.27 -20.17
CA MET A 424 -11.21 -32.65 -21.49
C MET A 424 -11.78 -33.63 -22.52
N GLY A 425 -12.95 -33.30 -23.05
CA GLY A 425 -13.73 -34.23 -23.86
C GLY A 425 -14.07 -35.50 -23.08
N ASP A 426 -13.67 -36.66 -23.62
CA ASP A 426 -13.88 -37.98 -23.01
C ASP A 426 -12.71 -38.44 -22.13
N SER A 427 -11.64 -37.64 -22.01
CA SER A 427 -10.46 -38.00 -21.21
C SER A 427 -10.49 -37.36 -19.82
N ASP A 428 -10.04 -38.12 -18.83
CA ASP A 428 -9.98 -37.72 -17.43
C ASP A 428 -8.52 -37.71 -16.93
N GLU A 429 -8.14 -36.68 -16.18
CA GLU A 429 -6.81 -36.48 -15.63
C GLU A 429 -6.88 -36.21 -14.13
N GLN A 430 -5.96 -36.81 -13.38
CA GLN A 430 -5.77 -36.61 -11.94
C GLN A 430 -4.36 -36.05 -11.72
N ILE A 431 -4.29 -34.75 -11.46
CA ILE A 431 -3.04 -34.02 -11.36
C ILE A 431 -2.75 -33.75 -9.89
N THR A 432 -1.58 -34.19 -9.43
CA THR A 432 -1.08 -33.90 -8.08
C THR A 432 0.21 -33.11 -8.18
N THR A 433 0.25 -31.93 -7.59
CA THR A 433 1.42 -31.04 -7.62
C THR A 433 1.92 -30.78 -6.20
N VAL A 434 3.23 -30.95 -6.02
CA VAL A 434 3.95 -30.53 -4.82
C VAL A 434 4.84 -29.36 -5.20
N GLU A 435 4.69 -28.25 -4.49
CA GLU A 435 5.53 -27.07 -4.63
C GLU A 435 6.19 -26.74 -3.31
N GLY A 436 7.45 -26.35 -3.36
CA GLY A 436 8.18 -25.81 -2.22
C GLY A 436 8.94 -24.56 -2.63
N VAL A 437 8.76 -23.47 -1.88
CA VAL A 437 9.48 -22.21 -2.09
C VAL A 437 10.19 -21.85 -0.80
N ILE A 438 11.43 -21.36 -0.91
CA ILE A 438 12.21 -20.79 0.20
C ILE A 438 12.95 -19.53 -0.26
N THR A 439 13.18 -18.62 0.68
CA THR A 439 13.94 -17.38 0.47
C THR A 439 15.21 -17.45 1.33
N PRO A 440 16.29 -18.13 0.90
CA PRO A 440 17.48 -18.37 1.72
C PRO A 440 18.25 -17.08 2.08
N VAL A 441 18.12 -16.04 1.27
CA VAL A 441 18.58 -14.67 1.55
C VAL A 441 17.52 -13.69 1.06
N PRO A 442 17.42 -12.46 1.60
CA PRO A 442 16.25 -11.62 1.39
C PRO A 442 15.86 -11.36 -0.07
N ASP A 443 16.83 -11.28 -0.98
CA ASP A 443 16.58 -10.97 -2.39
C ASP A 443 16.67 -12.20 -3.31
N THR A 444 16.66 -13.43 -2.76
CA THR A 444 16.79 -14.65 -3.55
C THR A 444 15.77 -15.68 -3.14
N GLU A 445 15.01 -16.16 -4.12
CA GLU A 445 14.00 -17.19 -3.99
C GLU A 445 14.49 -18.46 -4.69
N MET A 446 14.31 -19.61 -4.05
CA MET A 446 14.50 -20.93 -4.64
C MET A 446 13.18 -21.67 -4.57
N GLY A 447 12.80 -22.31 -5.66
CA GLY A 447 11.59 -23.11 -5.66
C GLY A 447 11.75 -24.41 -6.42
N ILE A 448 10.94 -25.38 -6.02
CA ILE A 448 10.79 -26.66 -6.68
C ILE A 448 9.30 -26.92 -6.91
N VAL A 449 8.97 -27.38 -8.10
CA VAL A 449 7.63 -27.85 -8.46
C VAL A 449 7.77 -29.26 -9.00
N VAL A 450 6.98 -30.20 -8.49
CA VAL A 450 6.91 -31.57 -8.98
C VAL A 450 5.46 -31.91 -9.20
N GLN A 451 5.12 -32.35 -10.40
CA GLN A 451 3.76 -32.72 -10.78
C GLN A 451 3.73 -34.17 -11.23
N ASN A 452 2.73 -34.91 -10.77
CA ASN A 452 2.36 -36.23 -11.25
C ASN A 452 0.95 -36.15 -11.86
N ASP A 453 0.80 -36.68 -13.06
CA ASP A 453 -0.44 -36.66 -13.84
C ASP A 453 -0.83 -38.09 -14.19
N GLU A 454 -1.95 -38.57 -13.64
CA GLU A 454 -2.53 -39.87 -14.00
C GLU A 454 -3.69 -39.64 -14.97
N ILE A 455 -3.62 -40.26 -16.14
CA ILE A 455 -4.49 -39.95 -17.27
C ILE A 455 -5.19 -41.22 -17.72
N ASP A 456 -6.53 -41.15 -17.78
CA ASP A 456 -7.40 -42.08 -18.52
C ASP A 456 -7.74 -41.40 -19.85
N ALA A 457 -6.91 -41.68 -20.85
CA ALA A 457 -7.00 -41.09 -22.17
C ALA A 457 -7.95 -41.92 -23.05
N SER A 458 -8.97 -41.27 -23.59
CA SER A 458 -9.94 -41.88 -24.50
C SER A 458 -9.87 -41.27 -25.90
N ASN A 459 -9.93 -42.12 -26.93
CA ASN A 459 -9.89 -41.75 -28.35
C ASN A 459 -8.67 -40.90 -28.75
N ILE A 460 -7.53 -41.12 -28.09
CA ILE A 460 -6.32 -40.35 -28.36
C ILE A 460 -5.58 -40.93 -29.56
N ARG A 461 -5.23 -40.08 -30.52
CA ARG A 461 -4.39 -40.45 -31.66
C ARG A 461 -2.91 -40.33 -31.30
N ARG A 462 -2.17 -41.43 -31.40
CA ARG A 462 -0.72 -41.47 -31.17
C ARG A 462 0.03 -40.75 -32.29
N GLY A 463 0.92 -39.83 -31.95
CA GLY A 463 1.72 -39.08 -32.92
C GLY A 463 2.71 -39.95 -33.71
N ASN A 464 3.18 -41.04 -33.11
CA ASN A 464 4.17 -41.93 -33.73
C ASN A 464 3.56 -42.97 -34.68
N THR A 465 2.43 -43.59 -34.31
CA THR A 465 1.78 -44.65 -35.09
C THR A 465 0.54 -44.17 -35.83
N GLY A 466 -0.09 -43.06 -35.42
CA GLY A 466 -1.37 -42.60 -35.96
C GLY A 466 -2.57 -43.40 -35.49
N GLU A 467 -2.37 -44.43 -34.66
CA GLU A 467 -3.44 -45.26 -34.11
C GLU A 467 -4.26 -44.48 -33.07
N ILE A 468 -5.58 -44.68 -33.08
CA ILE A 468 -6.48 -44.18 -32.04
C ILE A 468 -6.55 -45.23 -30.95
N VAL A 469 -6.19 -44.85 -29.73
CA VAL A 469 -6.11 -45.76 -28.59
C VAL A 469 -6.81 -45.17 -27.37
N ASN A 470 -7.31 -46.07 -26.52
CA ASN A 470 -7.66 -45.74 -25.14
C ASN A 470 -6.54 -46.27 -24.25
N GLN A 471 -6.02 -45.43 -23.36
CA GLN A 471 -4.85 -45.80 -22.57
C GLN A 471 -4.84 -45.11 -21.21
N ASP A 472 -4.54 -45.91 -20.18
CA ASP A 472 -4.21 -45.41 -18.85
C ASP A 472 -2.69 -45.28 -18.70
N PHE A 473 -2.20 -44.14 -18.25
CA PHE A 473 -0.78 -43.95 -17.97
C PHE A 473 -0.51 -42.81 -16.98
N GLY A 474 0.72 -42.77 -16.45
CA GLY A 474 1.19 -41.70 -15.57
C GLY A 474 2.37 -40.93 -16.19
N ARG A 475 2.41 -39.61 -15.98
CA ARG A 475 3.53 -38.74 -16.34
C ARG A 475 3.97 -37.87 -15.19
N GLN A 476 5.25 -37.53 -15.18
CA GLN A 476 5.87 -36.67 -14.18
C GLN A 476 6.69 -35.55 -14.82
N ARG A 477 6.58 -34.36 -14.26
CA ARG A 477 7.44 -33.21 -14.59
C ARG A 477 7.90 -32.50 -13.35
N GLY A 478 9.04 -31.84 -13.47
CA GLY A 478 9.64 -31.06 -12.41
C GLY A 478 10.23 -29.76 -12.94
N GLU A 479 10.21 -28.74 -12.09
CA GLU A 479 10.95 -27.51 -12.23
C GLU A 479 11.76 -27.28 -10.95
N LEU A 480 13.03 -26.96 -11.11
CA LEU A 480 13.84 -26.33 -10.07
C LEU A 480 14.20 -24.94 -10.57
N TYR A 481 13.94 -23.92 -9.77
CA TYR A 481 14.25 -22.55 -10.15
C TYR A 481 14.97 -21.77 -9.06
N LEU A 482 15.74 -20.78 -9.51
CA LEU A 482 16.40 -19.77 -8.70
C LEU A 482 16.01 -18.40 -9.25
N ALA A 483 15.42 -17.56 -8.41
CA ALA A 483 15.07 -16.20 -8.75
C ALA A 483 15.80 -15.20 -7.84
N HIS A 484 16.20 -14.07 -8.40
CA HIS A 484 16.90 -13.00 -7.71
C HIS A 484 16.22 -11.66 -8.00
N TYR A 485 15.94 -10.91 -6.94
CA TYR A 485 15.42 -9.55 -6.98
C TYR A 485 16.58 -8.56 -7.05
N LEU A 486 16.66 -7.81 -8.14
CA LEU A 486 17.66 -6.77 -8.31
C LEU A 486 17.21 -5.52 -7.53
N GLY A 487 18.17 -4.71 -7.08
CA GLY A 487 17.88 -3.57 -6.18
C GLY A 487 16.92 -2.49 -6.75
N ASN A 488 16.66 -2.51 -8.06
CA ASN A 488 15.73 -1.66 -8.78
C ASN A 488 14.31 -2.26 -8.95
N GLY A 489 14.04 -3.42 -8.34
CA GLY A 489 12.75 -4.12 -8.43
C GLY A 489 12.61 -5.07 -9.61
N ASP A 490 13.66 -5.20 -10.43
CA ASP A 490 13.68 -6.23 -11.47
C ASP A 490 13.81 -7.63 -10.85
N ARG A 491 13.29 -8.64 -11.54
CA ARG A 491 13.39 -10.05 -11.12
C ARG A 491 14.00 -10.87 -12.24
N LEU A 492 15.13 -11.51 -11.97
CA LEU A 492 15.75 -12.50 -12.84
C LEU A 492 15.46 -13.89 -12.29
N GLN A 493 14.91 -14.79 -13.10
CA GLN A 493 14.72 -16.19 -12.74
C GLN A 493 15.40 -17.08 -13.77
N ALA A 494 16.08 -18.12 -13.29
CA ALA A 494 16.57 -19.23 -14.09
C ALA A 494 15.90 -20.52 -13.60
N SER A 495 15.44 -21.32 -14.55
CA SER A 495 14.72 -22.57 -14.30
C SER A 495 15.40 -23.73 -15.02
N ILE A 496 15.38 -24.91 -14.40
CA ILE A 496 15.72 -26.18 -15.02
C ILE A 496 14.45 -27.02 -14.98
N PHE A 497 14.09 -27.56 -16.13
CA PHE A 497 12.92 -28.41 -16.30
C PHE A 497 13.34 -29.86 -16.51
N ALA A 498 12.51 -30.79 -16.08
CA ALA A 498 12.63 -32.20 -16.43
C ALA A 498 11.23 -32.80 -16.60
N ASN A 499 11.08 -33.72 -17.53
CA ASN A 499 9.94 -34.64 -17.58
C ASN A 499 10.45 -36.08 -17.76
N ASN A 500 9.58 -37.00 -18.15
CA ASN A 500 9.94 -38.41 -18.35
C ASN A 500 11.01 -38.65 -19.42
N ASP A 501 11.19 -37.74 -20.38
CA ASP A 501 12.00 -37.98 -21.58
C ASP A 501 13.04 -36.87 -21.88
N ALA A 502 12.81 -35.65 -21.39
CA ALA A 502 13.56 -34.46 -21.75
C ALA A 502 13.94 -33.61 -20.52
N GLY A 503 15.06 -32.90 -20.65
CA GLY A 503 15.51 -31.87 -19.73
C GLY A 503 15.55 -30.53 -20.45
N GLY A 504 15.02 -29.49 -19.82
CA GLY A 504 14.93 -28.15 -20.38
C GLY A 504 15.53 -27.09 -19.47
N ALA A 505 15.57 -25.85 -19.97
CA ALA A 505 15.96 -24.70 -19.19
C ALA A 505 15.17 -23.45 -19.59
N GLY A 506 15.03 -22.52 -18.66
CA GLY A 506 14.31 -21.26 -18.88
C GLY A 506 15.01 -20.08 -18.21
N VAL A 507 14.87 -18.91 -18.81
CA VAL A 507 15.28 -17.63 -18.23
C VAL A 507 14.15 -16.62 -18.36
N TYR A 508 13.85 -15.92 -17.28
CA TYR A 508 12.81 -14.90 -17.20
C TYR A 508 13.40 -13.64 -16.60
N TYR A 509 13.20 -12.51 -17.26
CA TYR A 509 13.62 -11.20 -16.76
C TYR A 509 12.44 -10.25 -16.74
N GLY A 510 11.99 -9.91 -15.54
CA GLY A 510 10.90 -8.97 -15.28
C GLY A 510 11.44 -7.61 -14.84
N PHE A 511 10.93 -6.53 -15.42
CA PHE A 511 11.32 -5.15 -15.08
C PHE A 511 10.11 -4.21 -15.11
N GLY A 512 10.14 -3.19 -14.25
CA GLY A 512 9.15 -2.12 -14.20
C GLY A 512 9.47 -0.99 -15.19
N ASN A 513 8.44 -0.34 -15.72
CA ASN A 513 8.55 0.89 -16.51
C ASN A 513 7.31 1.78 -16.28
N GLN A 514 7.30 2.98 -16.88
CA GLN A 514 6.21 3.95 -16.71
C GLN A 514 4.83 3.46 -17.20
N LEU A 515 4.79 2.43 -18.03
CA LEU A 515 3.55 1.85 -18.55
C LEU A 515 3.09 0.62 -17.76
N GLY A 516 3.91 0.12 -16.83
CA GLY A 516 3.63 -1.08 -16.04
C GLY A 516 4.81 -2.04 -15.99
N ARG A 517 4.54 -3.34 -15.86
CA ARG A 517 5.57 -4.38 -15.69
C ARG A 517 5.68 -5.24 -16.94
N THR A 518 6.91 -5.44 -17.41
CA THR A 518 7.22 -6.29 -18.56
C THR A 518 8.04 -7.49 -18.11
N VAL A 519 7.75 -8.67 -18.63
CA VAL A 519 8.56 -9.88 -18.47
C VAL A 519 8.97 -10.38 -19.84
N VAL A 520 10.26 -10.48 -20.11
CA VAL A 520 10.79 -11.19 -21.27
C VAL A 520 11.20 -12.59 -20.85
N LEU A 521 10.94 -13.58 -21.70
CA LEU A 521 11.20 -14.98 -21.40
C LEU A 521 11.80 -15.72 -22.58
N GLY A 522 12.66 -16.68 -22.25
CA GLY A 522 13.22 -17.67 -23.15
C GLY A 522 13.15 -19.05 -22.49
N GLU A 523 12.51 -20.00 -23.14
CA GLU A 523 12.37 -21.39 -22.68
C GLU A 523 12.96 -22.31 -23.77
N TYR A 524 13.68 -23.34 -23.34
CA TYR A 524 14.21 -24.39 -24.19
C TYR A 524 13.76 -25.74 -23.61
N GLN A 525 13.07 -26.53 -24.43
CA GLN A 525 12.50 -27.84 -24.08
C GLN A 525 11.71 -27.84 -22.76
N ALA A 526 10.92 -26.78 -22.51
CA ALA A 526 10.04 -26.76 -21.34
C ALA A 526 8.87 -27.75 -21.54
N PRO A 527 8.55 -28.63 -20.57
CA PRO A 527 7.44 -29.57 -20.68
C PRO A 527 6.10 -28.86 -20.96
N TYR A 528 5.36 -29.31 -21.97
CA TYR A 528 4.13 -28.67 -22.43
C TYR A 528 2.94 -29.62 -22.33
N TRP A 529 2.10 -29.43 -21.31
CA TRP A 529 1.01 -30.34 -20.91
C TRP A 529 -0.34 -29.61 -20.81
N ASP A 530 -0.61 -28.73 -21.78
CA ASP A 530 -1.86 -27.96 -21.78
C ASP A 530 -3.05 -28.77 -22.35
N PHE A 531 -2.82 -29.94 -22.97
CA PHE A 531 -3.84 -30.88 -23.45
C PHE A 531 -3.34 -32.33 -23.43
N VAL A 532 -4.25 -33.31 -23.44
CA VAL A 532 -3.97 -34.74 -23.19
C VAL A 532 -2.93 -35.30 -24.14
N GLU A 533 -3.06 -35.05 -25.45
CA GLU A 533 -2.15 -35.58 -26.46
C GLU A 533 -0.72 -35.03 -26.30
N ALA A 534 -0.58 -33.80 -25.79
CA ALA A 534 0.73 -33.25 -25.49
C ALA A 534 1.41 -34.02 -24.34
N VAL A 535 0.64 -34.48 -23.36
CA VAL A 535 1.14 -35.31 -22.25
C VAL A 535 1.49 -36.72 -22.71
N VAL A 536 0.65 -37.33 -23.55
CA VAL A 536 0.88 -38.67 -24.15
C VAL A 536 2.20 -38.72 -24.91
N GLU A 537 2.51 -37.66 -25.68
CA GLU A 537 3.67 -37.59 -26.57
C GLU A 537 4.93 -36.98 -25.91
N ASP A 538 4.91 -36.75 -24.60
CA ASP A 538 6.00 -36.13 -23.82
C ASP A 538 6.45 -34.78 -24.43
N THR A 539 5.48 -33.98 -24.87
CA THR A 539 5.71 -32.76 -25.64
C THR A 539 6.51 -31.74 -24.86
N THR A 540 7.49 -31.14 -25.51
CA THR A 540 8.25 -29.98 -25.02
C THR A 540 8.06 -28.78 -25.91
N ARG A 541 8.34 -27.60 -25.36
CA ARG A 541 8.20 -26.31 -26.05
C ARG A 541 9.45 -25.46 -25.89
N ASP A 542 9.96 -24.98 -27.00
CA ASP A 542 10.88 -23.85 -27.05
C ASP A 542 10.06 -22.57 -27.24
N ARG A 543 10.38 -21.54 -26.47
CA ARG A 543 9.58 -20.32 -26.44
C ARG A 543 10.43 -19.08 -26.31
N VAL A 544 10.11 -18.05 -27.09
CA VAL A 544 10.60 -16.69 -26.86
C VAL A 544 9.41 -15.75 -26.85
N GLY A 545 9.29 -14.93 -25.81
CA GLY A 545 8.13 -14.07 -25.68
C GLY A 545 8.30 -12.90 -24.72
N ALA A 546 7.26 -12.09 -24.67
CA ALA A 546 7.12 -10.99 -23.74
C ALA A 546 5.69 -10.96 -23.17
N LYS A 547 5.60 -10.61 -21.90
CA LYS A 547 4.35 -10.35 -21.17
C LYS A 547 4.40 -8.92 -20.65
N HIS A 548 3.28 -8.21 -20.68
CA HIS A 548 3.17 -6.86 -20.15
C HIS A 548 1.86 -6.70 -19.37
N VAL A 549 1.91 -6.10 -18.19
CA VAL A 549 0.75 -5.77 -17.37
C VAL A 549 0.80 -4.30 -17.02
N ALA A 550 -0.32 -3.61 -17.23
CA ALA A 550 -0.45 -2.17 -17.11
C ALA A 550 -1.78 -1.77 -16.47
N ARG A 551 -1.79 -0.69 -15.70
CA ARG A 551 -3.01 0.00 -15.30
C ARG A 551 -3.18 1.23 -16.21
N LEU A 552 -4.11 1.15 -17.16
CA LEU A 552 -4.34 2.20 -18.17
C LEU A 552 -5.07 3.41 -17.58
N THR A 553 -6.01 3.15 -16.66
CA THR A 553 -6.67 4.17 -15.83
C THR A 553 -6.87 3.61 -14.42
N ASP A 554 -7.35 4.42 -13.48
CA ASP A 554 -7.74 3.99 -12.13
C ASP A 554 -8.70 2.78 -12.09
N ARG A 555 -9.47 2.56 -13.16
CA ARG A 555 -10.45 1.48 -13.30
C ARG A 555 -10.17 0.49 -14.42
N LEU A 556 -9.24 0.79 -15.32
CA LEU A 556 -8.97 -0.04 -16.49
C LEU A 556 -7.56 -0.65 -16.38
N SER A 557 -7.49 -1.97 -16.29
CA SER A 557 -6.22 -2.71 -16.37
C SER A 557 -6.11 -3.48 -17.68
N PHE A 558 -4.88 -3.61 -18.18
CA PHE A 558 -4.50 -4.36 -19.35
C PHE A 558 -3.43 -5.40 -19.00
N SER A 559 -3.55 -6.59 -19.56
CA SER A 559 -2.44 -7.53 -19.64
C SER A 559 -2.34 -8.08 -21.05
N GLY A 560 -1.12 -8.26 -21.55
CA GLY A 560 -0.86 -8.76 -22.90
C GLY A 560 0.35 -9.68 -22.92
N GLU A 561 0.31 -10.68 -23.78
CA GLU A 561 1.40 -11.64 -23.96
C GLU A 561 1.54 -11.95 -25.45
N THR A 562 2.78 -12.00 -25.91
CA THR A 562 3.11 -12.43 -27.27
C THR A 562 4.30 -13.37 -27.24
N SER A 563 4.26 -14.45 -28.02
CA SER A 563 5.41 -15.35 -28.11
C SER A 563 5.46 -16.12 -29.42
N LEU A 564 6.68 -16.55 -29.75
CA LEU A 564 6.94 -17.57 -30.77
C LEU A 564 7.18 -18.88 -30.06
N ASN A 565 6.49 -19.94 -30.49
CA ASN A 565 6.59 -21.27 -29.90
C ASN A 565 7.04 -22.27 -30.96
N ASN A 566 7.89 -23.21 -30.56
CA ASN A 566 8.25 -24.39 -31.31
C ASN A 566 8.00 -25.61 -30.43
N TYR A 567 7.19 -26.54 -30.90
CA TYR A 567 6.78 -27.73 -30.16
C TYR A 567 7.53 -28.95 -30.68
N ASN A 568 8.06 -29.75 -29.77
CA ASN A 568 8.77 -30.99 -30.06
C ASN A 568 8.05 -32.13 -29.34
N THR A 569 8.01 -33.33 -29.94
CA THR A 569 7.50 -34.55 -29.30
C THR A 569 8.63 -35.55 -29.09
N SER A 570 8.38 -36.63 -28.37
CA SER A 570 9.34 -37.74 -28.22
C SER A 570 9.79 -38.38 -29.55
N THR A 571 9.06 -38.14 -30.65
CA THR A 571 9.35 -38.76 -31.96
C THR A 571 9.66 -37.78 -33.07
N GLU A 572 9.51 -36.48 -32.85
CA GLU A 572 9.72 -35.46 -33.87
C GLU A 572 10.14 -34.12 -33.28
N ASP A 573 11.24 -33.57 -33.77
CA ASP A 573 11.66 -32.21 -33.44
C ASP A 573 10.88 -31.21 -34.30
N SER A 574 10.47 -30.09 -33.71
CA SER A 574 9.72 -29.03 -34.40
C SER A 574 8.41 -29.51 -35.05
N ALA A 575 7.74 -30.48 -34.41
CA ALA A 575 6.44 -31.03 -34.82
C ALA A 575 5.39 -29.95 -35.14
N ALA A 576 5.45 -28.81 -34.45
CA ALA A 576 4.67 -27.63 -34.78
C ALA A 576 5.38 -26.32 -34.41
N SER A 577 5.10 -25.22 -35.14
CA SER A 577 5.55 -23.88 -34.74
C SER A 577 4.42 -22.85 -34.82
N SER A 578 4.28 -21.99 -33.81
CA SER A 578 3.17 -21.05 -33.70
C SER A 578 3.58 -19.66 -33.22
N TYR A 579 2.71 -18.68 -33.49
CA TYR A 579 2.71 -17.36 -32.88
C TYR A 579 1.50 -17.23 -31.97
N LEU A 580 1.73 -16.87 -30.70
CA LEU A 580 0.71 -16.64 -29.69
C LEU A 580 0.55 -15.14 -29.45
N LEU A 581 -0.69 -14.70 -29.35
CA LEU A 581 -1.09 -13.37 -28.88
C LEU A 581 -2.24 -13.52 -27.89
N ARG A 582 -2.01 -13.10 -26.64
CA ARG A 582 -3.03 -13.05 -25.59
C ARG A 582 -3.20 -11.63 -25.10
N GLY A 583 -4.42 -11.26 -24.76
CA GLY A 583 -4.74 -9.94 -24.21
C GLY A 583 -5.94 -10.02 -23.28
N ASN A 584 -5.95 -9.22 -22.23
CA ASN A 584 -7.08 -9.08 -21.33
C ASN A 584 -7.22 -7.62 -20.89
N LEU A 585 -8.44 -7.11 -20.99
CA LEU A 585 -8.84 -5.80 -20.49
C LEU A 585 -9.89 -5.99 -19.39
N VAL A 586 -9.66 -5.42 -18.22
CA VAL A 586 -10.61 -5.48 -17.10
C VAL A 586 -10.99 -4.06 -16.69
N TYR A 587 -12.28 -3.77 -16.72
CA TYR A 587 -12.87 -2.53 -16.23
C TYR A 587 -13.56 -2.76 -14.90
N GLU A 588 -13.08 -2.07 -13.87
CA GLU A 588 -13.63 -2.08 -12.52
C GLU A 588 -14.90 -1.22 -12.46
N LEU A 589 -16.02 -1.87 -12.14
CA LEU A 589 -17.30 -1.20 -11.87
C LEU A 589 -17.38 -0.75 -10.41
N GLN A 590 -16.86 -1.57 -9.50
CA GLN A 590 -16.85 -1.32 -8.06
C GLN A 590 -15.57 -1.90 -7.45
N ALA A 591 -14.80 -1.08 -6.73
CA ALA A 591 -13.52 -1.45 -6.15
C ALA A 591 -13.64 -2.34 -4.89
N GLN A 592 -14.74 -2.24 -4.14
CA GLN A 592 -14.80 -2.73 -2.76
C GLN A 592 -16.16 -3.32 -2.36
N HIS A 593 -16.09 -4.51 -1.76
CA HIS A 593 -17.11 -5.21 -0.95
C HIS A 593 -18.55 -5.18 -1.51
N PRO A 594 -18.84 -5.95 -2.58
CA PRO A 594 -17.90 -6.77 -3.36
C PRO A 594 -17.16 -5.98 -4.43
N TYR A 595 -15.99 -6.49 -4.83
CA TYR A 595 -15.38 -6.08 -6.10
C TYR A 595 -16.28 -6.55 -7.24
N LEU A 596 -16.55 -5.66 -8.20
CA LEU A 596 -17.30 -5.95 -9.42
C LEU A 596 -16.50 -5.46 -10.63
N GLY A 597 -16.28 -6.34 -11.59
CA GLY A 597 -15.54 -6.04 -12.82
C GLY A 597 -16.18 -6.63 -14.06
N VAL A 598 -15.87 -6.05 -15.21
CA VAL A 598 -16.18 -6.61 -16.53
C VAL A 598 -14.88 -6.78 -17.31
N GLY A 599 -14.68 -7.98 -17.85
CA GLY A 599 -13.48 -8.36 -18.59
C GLY A 599 -13.77 -8.60 -20.07
N TYR A 600 -12.77 -8.31 -20.90
CA TYR A 600 -12.66 -8.79 -22.27
C TYR A 600 -11.30 -9.43 -22.49
N GLY A 601 -11.31 -10.73 -22.80
CA GLY A 601 -10.13 -11.54 -23.10
C GLY A 601 -10.02 -11.89 -24.58
N PHE A 602 -8.79 -12.05 -25.04
CA PHE A 602 -8.41 -12.54 -26.36
C PHE A 602 -7.28 -13.58 -26.20
N ASP A 603 -7.43 -14.76 -26.80
CA ASP A 603 -6.39 -15.79 -26.91
C ASP A 603 -6.33 -16.27 -28.37
N GLY A 604 -5.33 -15.81 -29.10
CA GLY A 604 -5.06 -16.21 -30.47
C GLY A 604 -3.75 -16.99 -30.56
N GLU A 605 -3.79 -18.18 -31.15
CA GLU A 605 -2.58 -18.94 -31.50
C GLU A 605 -2.65 -19.40 -32.95
N TYR A 606 -1.63 -19.07 -33.73
CA TYR A 606 -1.61 -19.28 -35.18
C TYR A 606 -0.34 -20.00 -35.61
N PHE A 607 -0.48 -21.10 -36.37
CA PHE A 607 0.68 -21.83 -36.88
C PHE A 607 1.43 -21.06 -37.97
N MET A 608 2.76 -21.15 -37.92
CA MET A 608 3.66 -20.49 -38.85
C MET A 608 4.05 -21.45 -39.99
N GLY A 609 3.54 -21.18 -41.19
CA GLY A 609 3.90 -21.90 -42.43
C GLY A 609 3.35 -23.34 -42.51
N LYS A 610 3.92 -24.16 -43.41
CA LYS A 610 3.56 -25.59 -43.58
C LYS A 610 4.13 -26.51 -42.49
N LYS A 611 4.62 -25.96 -41.37
CA LYS A 611 5.29 -26.71 -40.30
C LYS A 611 4.29 -27.32 -39.30
N LYS A 612 3.19 -27.89 -39.78
CA LYS A 612 2.48 -28.91 -39.01
C LYS A 612 2.88 -30.20 -39.71
N GLU A 613 3.64 -31.04 -39.02
CA GLU A 613 4.08 -32.27 -39.63
C GLU A 613 2.92 -33.24 -39.75
N PHE A 614 2.66 -33.67 -40.99
CA PHE A 614 1.59 -34.59 -41.32
C PHE A 614 2.21 -35.94 -41.72
N ARG A 615 1.68 -37.02 -41.16
CA ARG A 615 2.01 -38.40 -41.53
C ARG A 615 0.81 -39.03 -42.21
N ILE A 616 1.08 -40.00 -43.08
CA ILE A 616 0.05 -40.80 -43.76
C ILE A 616 -0.72 -41.59 -42.68
N ASP A 617 -2.04 -41.48 -42.66
CA ASP A 617 -2.89 -42.15 -41.68
C ASP A 617 -3.01 -43.66 -42.03
N PRO A 618 -2.46 -44.56 -41.19
CA PRO A 618 -2.55 -45.99 -41.45
C PRO A 618 -3.98 -46.53 -41.23
N VAL A 619 -4.83 -45.83 -40.47
CA VAL A 619 -6.21 -46.24 -40.20
C VAL A 619 -7.09 -46.09 -41.44
N THR A 620 -6.80 -45.11 -42.29
CA THR A 620 -7.51 -44.88 -43.56
C THR A 620 -6.94 -45.67 -44.73
N GLY A 621 -5.95 -46.56 -44.50
CA GLY A 621 -5.25 -47.26 -45.57
C GLY A 621 -4.31 -46.36 -46.38
N GLY A 622 -3.97 -45.18 -45.85
CA GLY A 622 -3.07 -44.20 -46.46
C GLY A 622 -3.72 -43.18 -47.38
N ASP A 623 -5.06 -43.11 -47.41
CA ASP A 623 -5.81 -42.13 -48.19
C ASP A 623 -5.94 -40.77 -47.49
N ASP A 624 -5.55 -40.68 -46.21
CA ASP A 624 -5.62 -39.44 -45.41
C ASP A 624 -4.31 -39.16 -44.67
N TYR A 625 -4.19 -37.97 -44.09
CA TYR A 625 -3.06 -37.55 -43.28
C TYR A 625 -3.50 -37.12 -41.88
N TYR A 626 -2.70 -37.43 -40.87
CA TYR A 626 -2.88 -36.92 -39.51
C TYR A 626 -1.71 -36.04 -39.10
N ALA A 627 -1.96 -35.06 -38.24
CA ALA A 627 -0.90 -34.26 -37.65
C ALA A 627 -0.28 -34.98 -36.45
N ILE A 628 1.05 -34.93 -36.33
CA ILE A 628 1.78 -35.57 -35.21
C ILE A 628 1.34 -34.97 -33.87
N LEU A 629 1.12 -33.65 -33.83
CA LEU A 629 0.56 -32.94 -32.69
C LEU A 629 -0.80 -32.35 -33.12
N PRO A 630 -1.93 -32.80 -32.54
CA PRO A 630 -3.27 -32.32 -32.90
C PRO A 630 -3.58 -30.92 -32.34
N HIS A 631 -2.56 -30.08 -32.15
CA HIS A 631 -2.72 -28.68 -31.74
C HIS A 631 -3.39 -27.89 -32.86
N ASN A 632 -4.46 -27.14 -32.56
CA ASN A 632 -5.22 -26.38 -33.55
C ASN A 632 -5.00 -24.87 -33.41
N ALA A 633 -5.16 -24.15 -34.53
CA ALA A 633 -5.14 -22.70 -34.51
C ALA A 633 -6.44 -22.23 -33.84
N ARG A 634 -6.35 -21.20 -33.00
CA ARG A 634 -7.49 -20.71 -32.22
C ARG A 634 -7.54 -19.20 -32.21
N GLU A 635 -8.74 -18.66 -32.01
CA GLU A 635 -8.96 -17.24 -31.80
C GLU A 635 -10.17 -17.04 -30.88
N ILE A 636 -9.91 -17.15 -29.58
CA ILE A 636 -10.94 -17.12 -28.55
C ILE A 636 -11.14 -15.69 -28.07
N HIS A 637 -12.38 -15.21 -28.18
CA HIS A 637 -12.85 -13.96 -27.59
C HIS A 637 -13.71 -14.27 -26.37
N PHE A 638 -13.43 -13.65 -25.23
CA PHE A 638 -14.14 -13.90 -23.99
C PHE A 638 -14.66 -12.61 -23.38
N VAL A 639 -15.94 -12.57 -23.01
CA VAL A 639 -16.54 -11.47 -22.23
C VAL A 639 -16.99 -12.02 -20.89
N SER A 640 -16.58 -11.39 -19.80
CA SER A 640 -16.85 -11.89 -18.44
C SER A 640 -17.31 -10.82 -17.46
N GLY A 641 -18.13 -11.23 -16.51
CA GLY A 641 -18.33 -10.53 -15.24
C GLY A 641 -17.44 -11.16 -14.16
N ILE A 642 -16.90 -10.33 -13.28
CA ILE A 642 -16.05 -10.73 -12.16
C ILE A 642 -16.70 -10.22 -10.87
N ILE A 643 -16.84 -11.10 -9.89
CA ILE A 643 -17.29 -10.76 -8.54
C ILE A 643 -16.26 -11.33 -7.57
N ALA A 644 -15.69 -10.49 -6.72
CA ALA A 644 -14.78 -10.95 -5.69
C ALA A 644 -15.10 -10.32 -4.34
N GLU A 645 -14.96 -11.10 -3.27
CA GLU A 645 -15.19 -10.66 -1.91
C GLU A 645 -14.03 -11.14 -1.02
N GLN A 646 -13.64 -10.30 -0.08
CA GLN A 646 -12.66 -10.64 0.94
C GLN A 646 -13.26 -10.36 2.31
N TRP A 647 -13.32 -11.40 3.13
CA TRP A 647 -13.54 -11.33 4.57
C TRP A 647 -12.20 -11.44 5.31
N ASP A 648 -12.23 -11.44 6.64
CA ASP A 648 -11.01 -11.42 7.47
C ASP A 648 -9.97 -12.48 7.08
N THR A 649 -10.44 -13.72 6.87
CA THR A 649 -9.58 -14.88 6.55
C THR A 649 -10.07 -15.67 5.33
N THR A 650 -11.17 -15.25 4.72
CA THR A 650 -11.81 -15.95 3.61
C THR A 650 -11.80 -15.05 2.37
N HIS A 651 -11.46 -15.59 1.22
CA HIS A 651 -11.53 -14.90 -0.06
C HIS A 651 -12.31 -15.76 -1.05
N ALA A 652 -13.29 -15.14 -1.73
CA ALA A 652 -14.04 -15.78 -2.79
C ALA A 652 -13.96 -14.95 -4.07
N GLU A 653 -13.82 -15.64 -5.19
CA GLU A 653 -13.87 -15.04 -6.52
C GLU A 653 -14.75 -15.89 -7.42
N PHE A 654 -15.59 -15.23 -8.20
CA PHE A 654 -16.39 -15.83 -9.27
C PHE A 654 -16.19 -15.04 -10.56
N VAL A 655 -15.85 -15.75 -11.63
CA VAL A 655 -15.78 -15.22 -12.98
C VAL A 655 -16.76 -16.00 -13.83
N GLY A 656 -17.66 -15.31 -14.52
CA GLY A 656 -18.65 -15.94 -15.39
C GLY A 656 -18.79 -15.17 -16.69
N GLY A 657 -18.92 -15.87 -17.81
CA GLY A 657 -18.92 -15.21 -19.11
C GLY A 657 -19.28 -16.12 -20.27
N TYR A 658 -19.03 -15.60 -21.47
CA TYR A 658 -19.25 -16.30 -22.73
C TYR A 658 -18.02 -16.18 -23.61
N ALA A 659 -17.55 -17.33 -24.11
CA ALA A 659 -16.43 -17.42 -25.03
C ALA A 659 -16.91 -17.77 -26.43
N TYR A 660 -16.28 -17.14 -27.42
CA TYR A 660 -16.52 -17.36 -28.84
C TYR A 660 -15.18 -17.57 -29.52
N ASP A 661 -14.91 -18.79 -29.99
CA ASP A 661 -13.77 -19.05 -30.86
C ASP A 661 -14.17 -18.75 -32.31
N ARG A 662 -13.45 -17.86 -32.99
CA ARG A 662 -13.70 -17.57 -34.41
C ARG A 662 -13.38 -18.78 -35.30
N LEU A 663 -12.51 -19.67 -34.85
CA LEU A 663 -12.00 -20.82 -35.60
C LEU A 663 -12.60 -22.16 -35.17
N GLY A 664 -13.40 -22.18 -34.09
CA GLY A 664 -14.03 -23.39 -33.58
C GLY A 664 -15.37 -23.07 -32.91
N ASP A 665 -15.60 -23.65 -31.74
CA ASP A 665 -16.89 -23.56 -31.05
C ASP A 665 -17.01 -22.38 -30.06
N HIS A 666 -18.16 -22.31 -29.39
CA HIS A 666 -18.55 -21.20 -28.53
C HIS A 666 -19.38 -21.72 -27.36
N GLY A 667 -19.21 -21.11 -26.19
CA GLY A 667 -19.81 -21.65 -24.98
C GLY A 667 -19.67 -20.75 -23.75
N PRO A 668 -20.51 -20.98 -22.73
CA PRO A 668 -20.35 -20.30 -21.46
C PRO A 668 -19.05 -20.73 -20.79
N GLN A 669 -18.43 -19.82 -20.02
CA GLN A 669 -17.33 -20.18 -19.14
C GLN A 669 -17.61 -19.66 -17.73
N ALA A 670 -17.21 -20.45 -16.73
CA ALA A 670 -17.33 -20.08 -15.33
C ALA A 670 -16.11 -20.58 -14.56
N GLN A 671 -15.68 -19.78 -13.59
CA GLN A 671 -14.63 -20.12 -12.64
C GLN A 671 -15.05 -19.64 -11.26
N ALA A 672 -14.83 -20.46 -10.25
CA ALA A 672 -15.04 -20.12 -8.85
C ALA A 672 -13.80 -20.52 -8.05
N THR A 673 -13.36 -19.64 -7.15
CA THR A 673 -12.31 -19.95 -6.18
C THR A 673 -12.75 -19.53 -4.78
N LEU A 674 -12.39 -20.34 -3.79
CA LEU A 674 -12.60 -20.07 -2.37
C LEU A 674 -11.32 -20.40 -1.63
N THR A 675 -10.70 -19.40 -1.01
CA THR A 675 -9.48 -19.53 -0.21
C THR A 675 -9.79 -19.21 1.26
N GLN A 676 -9.29 -20.03 2.17
CA GLN A 676 -9.43 -19.86 3.62
C GLN A 676 -8.05 -19.90 4.27
N GLU A 677 -7.72 -18.85 5.03
CA GLU A 677 -6.59 -18.83 5.95
C GLU A 677 -7.07 -19.39 7.29
N PHE A 678 -6.66 -20.62 7.62
CA PHE A 678 -7.01 -21.24 8.90
C PHE A 678 -6.17 -20.67 10.04
N THR A 679 -4.91 -20.37 9.75
CA THR A 679 -3.94 -19.70 10.63
C THR A 679 -3.00 -18.84 9.80
N GLU A 680 -2.10 -18.09 10.43
CA GLU A 680 -1.01 -17.38 9.72
C GLU A 680 -0.05 -18.33 8.97
N HIS A 681 -0.05 -19.63 9.31
CA HIS A 681 0.81 -20.66 8.74
C HIS A 681 0.08 -21.66 7.85
N LEU A 682 -1.25 -21.64 7.77
CA LEU A 682 -2.02 -22.67 7.08
C LEU A 682 -3.15 -22.05 6.25
N GLU A 683 -3.16 -22.37 4.96
CA GLU A 683 -4.15 -21.94 3.99
C GLU A 683 -4.71 -23.15 3.22
N GLY A 684 -6.00 -23.11 2.92
CA GLY A 684 -6.63 -24.05 1.98
C GLY A 684 -7.37 -23.31 0.87
N GLN A 685 -7.42 -23.91 -0.32
CA GLN A 685 -8.19 -23.40 -1.45
C GLN A 685 -9.02 -24.50 -2.09
N LEU A 686 -10.21 -24.15 -2.55
CA LEU A 686 -11.03 -24.92 -3.48
C LEU A 686 -11.22 -24.11 -4.75
N ARG A 687 -11.18 -24.79 -5.90
CA ARG A 687 -11.42 -24.19 -7.22
C ARG A 687 -12.26 -25.10 -8.09
N ALA A 688 -13.10 -24.48 -8.91
CA ALA A 688 -13.85 -25.13 -9.96
C ALA A 688 -13.84 -24.26 -11.21
N ARG A 689 -13.74 -24.88 -12.39
CA ARG A 689 -13.77 -24.20 -13.68
C ARG A 689 -14.52 -25.04 -14.71
N TYR A 690 -15.30 -24.37 -15.55
CA TYR A 690 -15.99 -24.95 -16.69
C TYR A 690 -15.86 -23.99 -17.88
N GLY A 691 -15.69 -24.50 -19.10
CA GLY A 691 -15.66 -23.68 -20.30
C GLY A 691 -15.10 -24.42 -21.51
N LEU A 692 -14.75 -23.68 -22.58
CA LEU A 692 -14.09 -24.25 -23.75
C LEU A 692 -12.64 -24.60 -23.42
N THR A 693 -12.14 -25.73 -23.90
CA THR A 693 -10.69 -25.97 -23.83
C THR A 693 -9.98 -24.93 -24.70
N THR A 694 -8.84 -24.43 -24.21
CA THR A 694 -8.07 -23.46 -24.98
C THR A 694 -7.32 -24.08 -26.14
N ASN A 695 -7.14 -25.41 -26.24
CA ASN A 695 -6.35 -26.02 -27.32
C ASN A 695 -7.21 -26.70 -28.40
N ASP A 696 -8.42 -27.12 -28.03
CA ASP A 696 -9.43 -27.68 -28.92
C ASP A 696 -10.82 -27.17 -28.49
N SER A 697 -11.27 -26.07 -29.09
CA SER A 697 -12.50 -25.39 -28.67
C SER A 697 -13.78 -26.16 -28.95
N ASP A 698 -13.70 -27.27 -29.69
CA ASP A 698 -14.80 -28.21 -29.94
C ASP A 698 -15.12 -29.08 -28.69
N GLN A 699 -14.30 -28.98 -27.64
CA GLN A 699 -14.47 -29.72 -26.39
C GLN A 699 -14.72 -28.79 -25.20
N ASP A 700 -15.62 -29.25 -24.33
CA ASP A 700 -15.78 -28.69 -22.99
C ASP A 700 -14.65 -29.16 -22.07
N TYR A 701 -14.27 -28.26 -21.18
CA TYR A 701 -13.29 -28.41 -20.13
C TYR A 701 -13.99 -28.31 -18.79
N THR A 702 -13.79 -29.28 -17.89
CA THR A 702 -14.21 -29.19 -16.49
C THR A 702 -13.02 -29.45 -15.59
N LEU A 703 -12.83 -28.61 -14.56
CA LEU A 703 -11.82 -28.80 -13.53
C LEU A 703 -12.42 -28.59 -12.15
N VAL A 704 -12.07 -29.48 -11.23
CA VAL A 704 -12.33 -29.32 -9.79
C VAL A 704 -11.06 -29.68 -9.04
N GLY A 705 -10.60 -28.79 -8.16
CA GLY A 705 -9.37 -29.04 -7.42
C GLY A 705 -9.24 -28.16 -6.19
N GLY A 706 -8.09 -28.28 -5.53
CA GLY A 706 -7.77 -27.49 -4.36
C GLY A 706 -6.37 -27.73 -3.86
N HIS A 707 -5.93 -26.89 -2.92
CA HIS A 707 -4.63 -27.05 -2.27
C HIS A 707 -4.69 -26.87 -0.77
N VAL A 708 -3.68 -27.42 -0.10
CA VAL A 708 -3.28 -27.07 1.25
C VAL A 708 -1.87 -26.50 1.18
N LYS A 709 -1.66 -25.33 1.79
CA LYS A 709 -0.38 -24.61 1.80
C LYS A 709 0.05 -24.31 3.23
N VAL A 710 1.26 -24.74 3.58
CA VAL A 710 1.89 -24.53 4.89
C VAL A 710 3.01 -23.50 4.73
N LYS A 711 2.93 -22.39 5.48
CA LYS A 711 3.84 -21.23 5.45
C LYS A 711 4.78 -21.28 6.67
N PHE A 712 6.09 -20.99 6.53
CA PHE A 712 7.06 -21.09 7.64
C PHE A 712 8.20 -20.06 7.62
#